data_AF-A0A528MVE4-F1
#
_entry.id   AF-A0A528MVE4-F1
#
_cell.length_a   1.000
_cell.length_b   1.000
_cell.length_c   1.000
_cell.angle_alpha   90.00
_cell.angle_beta   90.00
_cell.angle_gamma   90.00
#
_symmetry.space_group_name_H-M   'P 1'
#
loop_
_entity.id
_entity.type
_entity.pdbx_description
1 polymer ?
#
loop_
_entity_poly.entity_id
_entity_poly.type
_entity_poly.pdbx_seq_one_letter_code
_entity_poly.pdbx_strand_id
1 'polypeptide(L)'
;MRVRTATSALHPTVVLWMAVGLVGYTLLPWYGLDGNLFTLSWLLDGYPLDDDVAPALFLVLQGDKFWLAPLGPLLLAPLLLWGRQKSDPFFGYLLIAVGATGAAYLLLQGFGIGLRGFQWQWLTSLFGELDDRQFGMGWGALLVGCAFLFLFTLGLAARGAVAGDEFVVGSIGFVVAVVTIFIFMPIGQMLGSALLTQEGDYSLPVFLAKLSSDRLWSLGCLAGGPRCGVAWNSLFLAILVGVMTTALGLVFALVVTRTGFRYGALLRALTVLPIITPPFVIGLAIILLFGLSGAINLGFAELIGVQPTRWVYGLPGLLIAQVLAFTPIAFLVMIGVVEGVSPSMEEAAQTLRANRWQTFITVSLPLMRPGLANAFLLSFIESMADFGNPLVLSGNFDVLSTEIFFAIVGAQYDQAQAAILALVLLFFTLGAFYAQRFWLGKKSYTTVSGKGDAGVHPHLPATFRNLVIAVAAVWTLFTLLIYVTIFYGSFVKLWGVDFSLTFEHYVKAFSIGWNEFGVHWRGSAWSSFWTTMEIALISAPLTAAIGLLTAYLLVRQNFAGKDTFEFATMLSFAIPGTVIGVSYVIAFNVPPIELTGTGIILVLSFIFRNMPVGVRAGVAPMSQIDRSLDESSLTLGANSWQTFRKVVL
;
A
#
# COMPACT_ATOMS: atom_id res chain seq x y z
N MET A 1 -21.35 -18.81 -46.85
CA MET A 1 -20.79 -17.49 -47.21
C MET A 1 -21.50 -16.43 -46.38
N ARG A 2 -20.87 -15.88 -45.33
CA ARG A 2 -21.39 -14.70 -44.62
C ARG A 2 -21.05 -13.48 -45.46
N VAL A 3 -22.07 -12.75 -45.89
CA VAL A 3 -21.95 -11.47 -46.59
C VAL A 3 -21.13 -10.54 -45.70
N ARG A 4 -19.92 -10.18 -46.15
CA ARG A 4 -19.07 -9.16 -45.53
C ARG A 4 -19.76 -7.81 -45.77
N THR A 5 -20.57 -7.36 -44.82
CA THR A 5 -21.00 -5.97 -44.78
C THR A 5 -19.77 -5.10 -44.50
N ALA A 6 -19.36 -4.32 -45.50
CA ALA A 6 -18.34 -3.31 -45.33
C ALA A 6 -18.84 -2.28 -44.31
N THR A 7 -18.27 -2.29 -43.10
CA THR A 7 -18.52 -1.24 -42.12
C THR A 7 -17.85 0.03 -42.61
N SER A 8 -18.64 1.00 -43.07
CA SER A 8 -18.19 2.31 -43.57
C SER A 8 -17.73 3.27 -42.46
N ALA A 9 -17.40 2.77 -41.28
CA ALA A 9 -17.16 3.55 -40.07
C ALA A 9 -15.91 3.05 -39.33
N LEU A 10 -15.29 3.94 -38.54
CA LEU A 10 -14.24 3.55 -37.61
C LEU A 10 -14.76 2.58 -36.55
N HIS A 11 -13.84 1.76 -36.04
CA HIS A 11 -14.12 0.88 -34.92
C HIS A 11 -14.58 1.68 -33.68
N PRO A 12 -15.70 1.31 -33.02
CA PRO A 12 -16.26 2.10 -31.91
C PRO A 12 -15.26 2.40 -30.78
N THR A 13 -14.43 1.42 -30.42
CA THR A 13 -13.40 1.58 -29.37
C THR A 13 -12.33 2.60 -29.76
N VAL A 14 -11.98 2.71 -31.05
CA VAL A 14 -11.02 3.73 -31.53
C VAL A 14 -11.67 5.11 -31.42
N VAL A 15 -12.92 5.24 -31.84
CA VAL A 15 -13.67 6.51 -31.77
C VAL A 15 -13.78 6.98 -30.32
N LEU A 16 -14.08 6.08 -29.38
CA LEU A 16 -14.17 6.40 -27.96
C LEU A 16 -12.86 6.99 -27.43
N TRP A 17 -11.73 6.30 -27.59
CA TRP A 17 -10.46 6.76 -27.04
C TRP A 17 -9.89 7.98 -27.77
N MET A 18 -10.15 8.10 -29.07
CA MET A 18 -9.86 9.32 -29.82
C MET A 18 -10.67 10.50 -29.29
N ALA A 19 -11.97 10.32 -29.03
CA ALA A 19 -12.82 11.37 -28.47
C ALA A 19 -12.38 11.77 -27.05
N VAL A 20 -12.04 10.80 -26.19
CA VAL A 20 -11.52 11.07 -24.84
C VAL A 20 -10.22 11.88 -24.91
N GLY A 21 -9.29 11.51 -25.78
CA GLY A 21 -8.04 12.24 -25.96
C GLY A 21 -8.26 13.64 -26.52
N LEU A 22 -9.13 13.79 -27.52
CA LEU A 22 -9.47 15.10 -28.09
C LEU A 22 -10.14 16.00 -27.06
N VAL A 23 -11.08 15.50 -26.25
CA VAL A 23 -11.69 16.25 -25.14
C VAL A 23 -10.63 16.71 -24.15
N GLY A 24 -9.70 15.84 -23.76
CA GLY A 24 -8.58 16.21 -22.90
C GLY A 24 -7.69 17.29 -23.49
N TYR A 25 -7.42 17.22 -24.80
CA TYR A 25 -6.56 18.15 -25.51
C TYR A 25 -7.22 19.53 -25.76
N THR A 26 -8.54 19.57 -25.93
CA THR A 26 -9.25 20.80 -26.38
C THR A 26 -10.13 21.46 -25.34
N LEU A 27 -10.59 20.75 -24.30
CA LEU A 27 -11.60 21.27 -23.36
C LEU A 27 -11.12 21.34 -21.91
N LEU A 28 -10.12 20.56 -21.52
CA LEU A 28 -9.67 20.51 -20.13
C LEU A 28 -8.34 21.24 -19.95
N PRO A 29 -8.13 21.90 -18.79
CA PRO A 29 -6.85 22.51 -18.44
C PRO A 29 -5.71 21.50 -18.59
N TRP A 30 -4.65 21.91 -19.30
CA TRP A 30 -3.50 21.04 -19.53
C TRP A 30 -2.62 20.91 -18.28
N TYR A 31 -2.47 21.99 -17.52
CA TYR A 31 -1.69 22.04 -16.29
C TYR A 31 -2.60 21.96 -15.05
N GLY A 32 -2.00 21.65 -13.90
CA GLY A 32 -2.67 21.51 -12.62
C GLY A 32 -3.24 22.85 -12.16
N LEU A 33 -4.46 22.81 -11.63
CA LEU A 33 -5.14 23.98 -11.06
C LEU A 33 -4.79 24.10 -9.57
N ASP A 34 -4.66 25.34 -9.08
CA ASP A 34 -4.56 25.61 -7.63
C ASP A 34 -5.85 25.23 -6.88
N GLY A 35 -6.99 25.20 -7.58
CA GLY A 35 -8.28 24.77 -7.08
C GLY A 35 -8.69 23.36 -7.54
N ASN A 36 -9.77 22.82 -6.97
CA ASN A 36 -10.31 21.53 -7.41
C ASN A 36 -11.05 21.71 -8.75
N LEU A 37 -10.78 20.86 -9.76
CA LEU A 37 -11.50 20.88 -11.05
C LEU A 37 -13.02 20.92 -10.87
N PHE A 38 -13.54 20.25 -9.84
CA PHE A 38 -14.97 20.13 -9.56
C PHE A 38 -15.61 21.38 -8.95
N THR A 39 -14.84 22.38 -8.51
CA THR A 39 -15.42 23.68 -8.09
C THR A 39 -15.85 24.53 -9.27
N LEU A 40 -15.43 24.18 -10.49
CA LEU A 40 -15.76 24.89 -11.74
C LEU A 40 -15.37 26.37 -11.74
N SER A 41 -14.60 26.84 -10.76
CA SER A 41 -14.14 28.24 -10.66
C SER A 41 -13.24 28.61 -11.83
N TRP A 42 -12.42 27.67 -12.29
CA TRP A 42 -11.52 27.80 -13.44
C TRP A 42 -12.25 28.18 -14.75
N LEU A 43 -13.56 27.91 -14.87
CA LEU A 43 -14.33 28.35 -16.03
C LEU A 43 -14.57 29.87 -16.05
N LEU A 44 -14.56 30.51 -14.89
CA LEU A 44 -14.76 31.94 -14.71
C LEU A 44 -13.41 32.69 -14.63
N ASP A 45 -12.33 31.98 -14.33
CA ASP A 45 -10.97 32.49 -14.21
C ASP A 45 -10.26 32.54 -15.59
N GLY A 46 -10.87 33.18 -16.59
CA GLY A 46 -10.20 33.48 -17.88
C GLY A 46 -10.20 32.35 -18.93
N TYR A 47 -10.89 31.23 -18.69
CA TYR A 47 -11.02 30.13 -19.66
C TYR A 47 -11.69 30.57 -20.99
N PRO A 48 -11.22 30.10 -22.17
CA PRO A 48 -10.12 29.16 -22.40
C PRO A 48 -8.78 29.82 -22.77
N LEU A 49 -8.67 31.14 -22.63
CA LEU A 49 -7.53 31.90 -23.18
C LEU A 49 -6.41 32.13 -22.17
N ASP A 50 -6.72 32.14 -20.88
CA ASP A 50 -5.70 32.32 -19.84
C ASP A 50 -4.79 31.09 -19.70
N ASP A 51 -3.47 31.30 -19.68
CA ASP A 51 -2.43 30.27 -19.74
C ASP A 51 -2.47 29.23 -18.61
N ASP A 52 -3.01 29.62 -17.46
CA ASP A 52 -3.08 28.77 -16.26
C ASP A 52 -4.22 27.76 -16.35
N VAL A 53 -5.30 28.11 -17.05
CA VAL A 53 -6.51 27.27 -17.20
C VAL A 53 -6.73 26.77 -18.63
N ALA A 54 -5.90 27.21 -19.58
CA ALA A 54 -6.07 26.89 -21.00
C ALA A 54 -5.85 25.39 -21.30
N PRO A 55 -6.67 24.82 -22.20
CA PRO A 55 -6.39 23.53 -22.82
C PRO A 55 -5.17 23.57 -23.74
N ALA A 56 -4.54 22.42 -23.98
CA ALA A 56 -3.35 22.33 -24.82
C ALA A 56 -3.53 22.90 -26.23
N LEU A 57 -4.70 22.72 -26.85
CA LEU A 57 -4.97 23.31 -28.15
C LEU A 57 -4.91 24.84 -28.11
N PHE A 58 -5.49 25.47 -27.09
CA PHE A 58 -5.53 26.92 -26.99
C PHE A 58 -4.16 27.50 -26.68
N LEU A 59 -3.37 26.85 -25.82
CA LEU A 59 -1.97 27.21 -25.60
C LEU A 59 -1.20 27.23 -26.93
N VAL A 60 -1.29 26.14 -27.69
CA VAL A 60 -0.61 26.03 -29.00
C VAL A 60 -1.09 27.08 -30.00
N LEU A 61 -2.40 27.39 -30.03
CA LEU A 61 -2.97 28.38 -30.96
C LEU A 61 -2.59 29.83 -30.60
N GLN A 62 -2.37 30.12 -29.32
CA GLN A 62 -1.90 31.43 -28.86
C GLN A 62 -0.42 31.65 -29.12
N GLY A 63 0.30 30.57 -29.48
CA GLY A 63 1.74 30.59 -29.69
C GLY A 63 2.52 30.24 -28.43
N ASP A 64 1.84 29.80 -27.38
CA ASP A 64 2.44 29.39 -26.13
C ASP A 64 2.63 27.87 -26.10
N LYS A 65 3.76 27.43 -25.53
CA LYS A 65 4.01 26.01 -25.23
C LYS A 65 3.88 25.10 -26.47
N PHE A 66 4.47 25.50 -27.60
CA PHE A 66 4.44 24.80 -28.91
C PHE A 66 4.83 23.32 -28.86
N TRP A 67 5.60 22.89 -27.87
CA TRP A 67 5.92 21.48 -27.65
C TRP A 67 4.67 20.61 -27.40
N LEU A 68 3.48 21.16 -27.15
CA LEU A 68 2.24 20.38 -27.05
C LEU A 68 1.62 20.06 -28.43
N ALA A 69 2.01 20.79 -29.48
CA ALA A 69 1.41 20.68 -30.81
C ALA A 69 1.44 19.26 -31.43
N PRO A 70 2.52 18.45 -31.28
CA PRO A 70 2.57 17.11 -31.88
C PRO A 70 1.51 16.13 -31.36
N LEU A 71 0.93 16.38 -30.18
CA LEU A 71 -0.09 15.51 -29.60
C LEU A 71 -1.40 15.54 -30.39
N GLY A 72 -1.79 16.71 -30.91
CA GLY A 72 -3.03 16.86 -31.70
C GLY A 72 -3.07 15.98 -32.96
N PRO A 73 -2.07 16.07 -33.86
CA PRO A 73 -1.98 15.21 -35.04
C PRO A 73 -1.90 13.72 -34.68
N LEU A 74 -1.21 13.36 -33.60
CA LEU A 74 -1.15 11.96 -33.12
C LEU A 74 -2.54 11.46 -32.69
N LEU A 75 -3.33 12.28 -32.01
CA LEU A 75 -4.71 11.94 -31.64
C LEU A 75 -5.64 11.79 -32.85
N LEU A 76 -5.38 12.53 -33.94
CA LEU A 76 -6.17 12.47 -35.18
C LEU A 76 -5.70 11.37 -36.14
N ALA A 77 -4.46 10.88 -36.01
CA ALA A 77 -3.89 9.84 -36.88
C ALA A 77 -4.75 8.55 -37.00
N PRO A 78 -5.47 8.08 -35.96
CA PRO A 78 -6.39 6.95 -36.10
C PRO A 78 -7.51 7.15 -37.14
N LEU A 79 -7.83 8.38 -37.55
CA LEU A 79 -8.78 8.64 -38.65
C LEU A 79 -8.35 8.01 -39.98
N LEU A 80 -7.05 7.73 -40.18
CA LEU A 80 -6.55 7.00 -41.34
C LEU A 80 -7.05 5.54 -41.41
N LEU A 81 -7.64 5.04 -40.33
CA LEU A 81 -8.29 3.72 -40.26
C LEU A 81 -9.74 3.74 -40.74
N TRP A 82 -10.24 4.88 -41.23
CA TRP A 82 -11.60 4.98 -41.76
C TRP A 82 -11.85 3.91 -42.83
N GLY A 83 -12.87 3.07 -42.62
CA GLY A 83 -13.23 1.99 -43.54
C GLY A 83 -12.29 0.77 -43.52
N ARG A 84 -11.27 0.74 -42.66
CA ARG A 84 -10.38 -0.43 -42.49
C ARG A 84 -10.91 -1.39 -41.42
N GLN A 85 -10.67 -2.67 -41.63
CA GLN A 85 -11.09 -3.72 -40.70
C GLN A 85 -9.99 -4.05 -39.68
N LYS A 86 -10.38 -4.52 -38.50
CA LYS A 86 -9.46 -4.96 -37.44
C LYS A 86 -8.51 -6.08 -37.89
N SER A 87 -8.89 -6.87 -38.89
CA SER A 87 -8.07 -7.92 -39.48
C SER A 87 -6.92 -7.39 -40.36
N ASP A 88 -6.95 -6.12 -40.77
CA ASP A 88 -5.86 -5.49 -41.52
C ASP A 88 -4.64 -5.32 -40.60
N PRO A 89 -3.45 -5.88 -40.94
CA PRO A 89 -2.24 -5.67 -40.17
C PRO A 89 -1.91 -4.19 -39.93
N PHE A 90 -2.23 -3.31 -40.91
CA PHE A 90 -2.01 -1.87 -40.79
C PHE A 90 -2.81 -1.25 -39.64
N PHE A 91 -4.01 -1.78 -39.36
CA PHE A 91 -4.85 -1.32 -38.25
C PHE A 91 -4.11 -1.46 -36.91
N GLY A 92 -3.55 -2.64 -36.65
CA GLY A 92 -2.79 -2.90 -35.42
C GLY A 92 -1.50 -2.08 -35.35
N TYR A 93 -0.71 -2.04 -36.43
CA TYR A 93 0.56 -1.32 -36.43
C TYR A 93 0.40 0.18 -36.26
N LEU A 94 -0.58 0.80 -36.91
CA LEU A 94 -0.83 2.23 -36.77
C LEU A 94 -1.21 2.60 -35.34
N LEU A 95 -2.12 1.84 -34.71
CA LEU A 95 -2.54 2.10 -33.33
C LEU A 95 -1.42 1.89 -32.31
N ILE A 96 -0.60 0.85 -32.50
CA ILE A 96 0.60 0.63 -31.68
C ILE A 96 1.57 1.80 -31.85
N ALA A 97 1.84 2.22 -33.09
CA ALA A 97 2.76 3.32 -33.36
C ALA A 97 2.25 4.62 -32.72
N VAL A 98 1.00 5.02 -32.99
CA VAL A 98 0.37 6.23 -32.46
C VAL A 98 0.33 6.22 -30.93
N GLY A 99 -0.12 5.12 -30.32
CA GLY A 99 -0.21 5.02 -28.87
C GLY A 99 1.17 5.03 -28.20
N ALA A 100 2.15 4.32 -28.75
CA ALA A 100 3.51 4.29 -28.21
C ALA A 100 4.23 5.63 -28.38
N THR A 101 4.16 6.25 -29.56
CA THR A 101 4.79 7.56 -29.79
C THR A 101 4.10 8.66 -29.00
N GLY A 102 2.76 8.66 -28.91
CA GLY A 102 2.02 9.63 -28.11
C GLY A 102 2.34 9.52 -26.62
N ALA A 103 2.34 8.31 -26.06
CA ALA A 103 2.72 8.09 -24.66
C ALA A 103 4.17 8.45 -24.38
N ALA A 104 5.11 8.05 -25.26
CA ALA A 104 6.53 8.39 -25.12
C ALA A 104 6.75 9.90 -25.22
N TYR A 105 6.06 10.58 -26.14
CA TYR A 105 6.15 12.03 -26.30
C TYR A 105 5.61 12.76 -25.06
N LEU A 106 4.47 12.32 -24.52
CA LEU A 106 3.92 12.88 -23.28
C LEU A 106 4.89 12.75 -22.11
N LEU A 107 5.53 11.59 -21.96
CA LEU A 107 6.56 11.37 -20.94
C LEU A 107 7.80 12.24 -21.17
N LEU A 108 8.32 12.29 -22.41
CA LEU A 108 9.48 13.12 -22.74
C LEU A 108 9.20 14.61 -22.50
N GLN A 109 8.01 15.09 -22.85
CA GLN A 109 7.59 16.46 -22.58
C GLN A 109 7.44 16.71 -21.08
N GLY A 110 6.90 15.74 -20.34
CA GLY A 110 6.70 15.84 -18.91
C GLY A 110 8.00 15.86 -18.10
N PHE A 111 9.00 15.05 -18.46
CA PHE A 111 10.27 14.98 -17.73
C PHE A 111 11.39 15.81 -18.36
N GLY A 112 11.21 16.28 -19.61
CA GLY A 112 12.21 17.07 -20.32
C GLY A 112 12.25 18.55 -19.91
N ILE A 113 11.21 19.04 -19.24
CA ILE A 113 11.16 20.39 -18.67
C ILE A 113 11.31 20.25 -17.14
N GLY A 114 12.15 21.08 -16.54
CA GLY A 114 12.45 21.06 -15.11
C GLY A 114 11.98 22.33 -14.42
N LEU A 115 12.38 22.47 -13.14
CA LEU A 115 12.04 23.63 -12.31
C LEU A 115 12.71 24.95 -12.77
N ARG A 116 13.75 24.87 -13.60
CA ARG A 116 14.55 26.01 -14.08
C ARG A 116 14.63 26.06 -15.62
N GLY A 117 13.57 25.60 -16.29
CA GLY A 117 13.53 25.45 -17.74
C GLY A 117 13.93 24.05 -18.20
N PHE A 118 14.34 23.91 -19.46
CA PHE A 118 14.59 22.60 -20.06
C PHE A 118 15.75 21.85 -19.38
N GLN A 119 15.56 20.56 -19.11
CA GLN A 119 16.62 19.72 -18.51
C GLN A 119 17.80 19.51 -19.46
N TRP A 120 17.57 19.59 -20.77
CA TRP A 120 18.60 19.39 -21.78
C TRP A 120 18.83 20.67 -22.58
N GLN A 121 20.10 21.10 -22.66
CA GLN A 121 20.49 22.36 -23.34
C GLN A 121 20.05 22.44 -24.81
N TRP A 122 19.92 21.32 -25.52
CA TRP A 122 19.46 21.31 -26.90
C TRP A 122 17.98 21.72 -27.04
N LEU A 123 17.15 21.50 -26.01
CA LEU A 123 15.76 21.96 -26.01
C LEU A 123 15.68 23.48 -25.91
N THR A 124 16.54 24.10 -25.10
CA THR A 124 16.67 25.56 -25.02
C THR A 124 17.03 26.16 -26.38
N SER A 125 17.91 25.50 -27.14
CA SER A 125 18.25 25.95 -28.50
C SER A 125 17.12 25.82 -29.52
N LEU A 126 16.16 24.91 -29.29
CA LEU A 126 15.06 24.63 -30.20
C LEU A 126 13.81 25.48 -29.89
N PHE A 127 13.53 25.69 -28.61
CA PHE A 127 12.29 26.30 -28.11
C PHE A 127 12.49 27.66 -27.41
N GLY A 128 13.74 28.10 -27.23
CA GLY A 128 14.07 29.31 -26.49
C GLY A 128 14.29 29.07 -24.99
N GLU A 129 14.66 30.12 -24.25
CA GLU A 129 14.68 30.08 -22.79
C GLU A 129 13.25 30.11 -22.24
N LEU A 130 13.00 29.32 -21.21
CA LEU A 130 11.74 29.33 -20.48
C LEU A 130 11.90 30.28 -19.30
N ASP A 131 11.11 31.35 -19.27
CA ASP A 131 11.05 32.28 -18.15
C ASP A 131 10.41 31.65 -16.90
N ASP A 132 9.62 30.59 -17.09
CA ASP A 132 8.82 29.97 -16.04
C ASP A 132 9.06 28.46 -15.88
N ARG A 133 8.73 27.94 -14.69
CA ARG A 133 8.86 26.51 -14.37
C ARG A 133 7.79 25.69 -15.11
N GLN A 134 8.05 24.39 -15.30
CA GLN A 134 6.97 23.49 -15.67
C GLN A 134 5.95 23.41 -14.52
N PHE A 135 4.66 23.41 -14.84
CA PHE A 135 3.60 23.09 -13.88
C PHE A 135 3.24 21.61 -13.95
N GLY A 136 2.72 21.05 -12.86
CA GLY A 136 2.16 19.69 -12.86
C GLY A 136 1.14 19.50 -13.98
N MET A 137 1.12 18.33 -14.59
CA MET A 137 0.14 17.94 -15.60
C MET A 137 -1.25 17.82 -14.98
N GLY A 138 -2.22 18.49 -15.59
CA GLY A 138 -3.61 18.50 -15.18
C GLY A 138 -4.45 17.38 -15.80
N TRP A 139 -5.76 17.55 -15.73
CA TRP A 139 -6.73 16.57 -16.20
C TRP A 139 -6.72 16.37 -17.73
N GLY A 140 -6.39 17.42 -18.49
CA GLY A 140 -6.25 17.32 -19.95
C GLY A 140 -5.14 16.34 -20.35
N ALA A 141 -3.96 16.47 -19.74
CA ALA A 141 -2.83 15.57 -19.94
C ALA A 141 -3.14 14.13 -19.48
N LEU A 142 -3.85 13.96 -18.36
CA LEU A 142 -4.28 12.63 -17.89
C LEU A 142 -5.18 11.92 -18.90
N LEU A 143 -6.19 12.59 -19.47
CA LEU A 143 -7.08 12.00 -20.47
C LEU A 143 -6.35 11.66 -21.77
N VAL A 144 -5.44 12.53 -22.22
CA VAL A 144 -4.61 12.27 -23.40
C VAL A 144 -3.68 11.07 -23.18
N GLY A 145 -3.05 10.98 -22.01
CA GLY A 145 -2.24 9.82 -21.63
C GLY A 145 -3.04 8.51 -21.62
N CYS A 146 -4.24 8.53 -21.04
CA CYS A 146 -5.18 7.40 -21.09
C CYS A 146 -5.55 7.03 -22.54
N ALA A 147 -5.86 8.00 -23.40
CA ALA A 147 -6.18 7.75 -24.79
C ALA A 147 -5.04 7.04 -25.52
N PHE A 148 -3.79 7.50 -25.39
CA PHE A 148 -2.65 6.84 -26.01
C PHE A 148 -2.39 5.43 -25.48
N LEU A 149 -2.52 5.23 -24.16
CA LEU A 149 -2.41 3.91 -23.55
C LEU A 149 -3.44 2.94 -24.14
N PHE A 150 -4.71 3.35 -24.20
CA PHE A 150 -5.76 2.46 -24.69
C PHE A 150 -5.72 2.27 -26.21
N LEU A 151 -5.31 3.26 -27.00
CA LEU A 151 -5.01 3.07 -28.43
C LEU A 151 -3.88 2.07 -28.64
N PHE A 152 -2.80 2.15 -27.84
CA PHE A 152 -1.70 1.19 -27.86
C PHE A 152 -2.17 -0.24 -27.56
N THR A 153 -2.92 -0.43 -26.46
CA THR A 153 -3.45 -1.75 -26.08
C THR A 153 -4.43 -2.32 -27.11
N LEU A 154 -5.25 -1.46 -27.73
CA LEU A 154 -6.16 -1.86 -28.81
C LEU A 154 -5.39 -2.33 -30.04
N GLY A 155 -4.29 -1.66 -30.38
CA GLY A 155 -3.38 -2.09 -31.44
C GLY A 155 -2.75 -3.46 -31.16
N LEU A 156 -2.33 -3.72 -29.90
CA LEU A 156 -1.84 -5.03 -29.48
C LEU A 156 -2.91 -6.12 -29.59
N ALA A 157 -4.14 -5.83 -29.15
CA ALA A 157 -5.27 -6.74 -29.29
C ALA A 157 -5.56 -7.04 -30.78
N ALA A 158 -5.53 -6.05 -31.66
CA ALA A 158 -5.71 -6.25 -33.09
C ALA A 158 -4.61 -7.14 -33.72
N ARG A 159 -3.41 -7.20 -33.12
CA ARG A 159 -2.32 -8.10 -33.51
C ARG A 159 -2.41 -9.51 -32.91
N GLY A 160 -3.47 -9.81 -32.15
CA GLY A 160 -3.74 -11.13 -31.60
C GLY A 160 -3.23 -11.36 -30.18
N ALA A 161 -2.80 -10.32 -29.46
CA ALA A 161 -2.49 -10.44 -28.03
C ALA A 161 -3.72 -10.91 -27.25
N VAL A 162 -3.56 -11.93 -26.41
CA VAL A 162 -4.63 -12.53 -25.57
C VAL A 162 -5.90 -12.83 -26.38
N ALA A 163 -5.74 -13.58 -27.48
CA ALA A 163 -6.80 -13.94 -28.42
C ALA A 163 -7.52 -12.74 -29.07
N GLY A 164 -6.94 -11.54 -29.00
CA GLY A 164 -7.47 -10.31 -29.57
C GLY A 164 -8.57 -9.63 -28.75
N ASP A 165 -8.67 -9.97 -27.46
CA ASP A 165 -9.63 -9.40 -26.53
C ASP A 165 -9.25 -7.98 -26.10
N GLU A 166 -10.05 -7.00 -26.49
CA GLU A 166 -9.79 -5.58 -26.25
C GLU A 166 -9.91 -5.22 -24.76
N PHE A 167 -10.87 -5.81 -24.06
CA PHE A 167 -11.08 -5.53 -22.65
C PHE A 167 -9.95 -6.09 -21.81
N VAL A 168 -9.53 -7.33 -22.07
CA VAL A 168 -8.45 -7.98 -21.31
C VAL A 168 -7.11 -7.29 -21.56
N VAL A 169 -6.75 -7.03 -22.82
CA VAL A 169 -5.47 -6.36 -23.15
C VAL A 169 -5.46 -4.92 -22.63
N GLY A 170 -6.58 -4.20 -22.74
CA GLY A 170 -6.74 -2.87 -22.15
C GLY A 170 -6.62 -2.88 -20.63
N SER A 171 -7.22 -3.85 -19.95
CA SER A 171 -7.11 -3.99 -18.48
C SER A 171 -5.68 -4.30 -18.04
N ILE A 172 -4.97 -5.18 -18.76
CA ILE A 172 -3.55 -5.47 -18.49
C ILE A 172 -2.72 -4.19 -18.64
N GLY A 173 -2.89 -3.46 -19.76
CA GLY A 173 -2.18 -2.22 -19.99
C GLY A 173 -2.48 -1.15 -18.94
N PHE A 174 -3.74 -1.02 -18.52
CA PHE A 174 -4.14 -0.12 -17.44
C PHE A 174 -3.45 -0.47 -16.12
N VAL A 175 -3.53 -1.73 -15.67
CA VAL A 175 -2.90 -2.16 -14.41
C VAL A 175 -1.38 -1.97 -14.47
N VAL A 176 -0.73 -2.33 -15.59
CA VAL A 176 0.72 -2.11 -15.77
C VAL A 176 1.07 -0.63 -15.69
N ALA A 177 0.30 0.25 -16.34
CA ALA A 177 0.55 1.68 -16.32
C ALA A 177 0.42 2.26 -14.91
N VAL A 178 -0.65 1.96 -14.18
CA VAL A 178 -0.86 2.50 -12.83
C VAL A 178 0.15 1.94 -11.83
N VAL A 179 0.47 0.65 -11.89
CA VAL A 179 1.51 0.04 -11.05
C VAL A 179 2.88 0.65 -11.36
N THR A 180 3.17 0.94 -12.63
CA THR A 180 4.42 1.60 -13.01
C THR A 180 4.49 3.02 -12.46
N ILE A 181 3.44 3.82 -12.66
CA ILE A 181 3.40 5.24 -12.25
C ILE A 181 3.36 5.41 -10.74
N PHE A 182 2.64 4.56 -10.02
CA PHE A 182 2.39 4.76 -8.58
C PHE A 182 3.18 3.83 -7.66
N ILE A 183 3.86 2.81 -8.19
CA ILE A 183 4.71 1.93 -7.37
C ILE A 183 6.15 2.01 -7.86
N PHE A 184 6.42 1.70 -9.12
CA PHE A 184 7.80 1.60 -9.60
C PHE A 184 8.47 2.96 -9.82
N MET A 185 7.78 3.95 -10.37
CA MET A 185 8.33 5.28 -10.60
C MET A 185 8.71 5.97 -9.27
N PRO A 186 7.87 6.00 -8.23
CA PRO A 186 8.23 6.64 -6.97
C PRO A 186 9.43 5.97 -6.32
N ILE A 187 9.47 4.65 -6.34
CA ILE A 187 10.61 3.89 -5.81
C ILE A 187 11.85 4.15 -6.65
N GLY A 188 11.75 4.18 -7.97
CA GLY A 188 12.85 4.49 -8.88
C GLY A 188 13.42 5.88 -8.63
N GLN A 189 12.56 6.89 -8.46
CA GLN A 189 12.97 8.26 -8.15
C GLN A 189 13.56 8.37 -6.74
N MET A 190 13.00 7.68 -5.75
CA MET A 190 13.59 7.58 -4.42
C MET A 190 15.00 6.97 -4.49
N LEU A 191 15.19 5.86 -5.21
CA LEU A 191 16.50 5.23 -5.39
C LEU A 191 17.48 6.15 -6.12
N GLY A 192 17.01 6.91 -7.11
CA GLY A 192 17.81 7.95 -7.78
C GLY A 192 18.21 9.07 -6.82
N SER A 193 17.28 9.53 -5.97
CA SER A 193 17.52 10.60 -4.99
C SER A 193 18.55 10.23 -3.92
N ALA A 194 18.74 8.94 -3.63
CA ALA A 194 19.77 8.46 -2.72
C ALA A 194 21.20 8.79 -3.23
N LEU A 195 21.38 8.95 -4.54
CA LEU A 195 22.67 9.30 -5.17
C LEU A 195 22.88 10.81 -5.29
N LEU A 196 21.87 11.64 -5.01
CA LEU A 196 21.95 13.09 -5.14
C LEU A 196 22.70 13.73 -3.97
N THR A 197 23.52 14.71 -4.28
CA THR A 197 24.12 15.63 -3.32
C THR A 197 23.17 16.78 -2.98
N GLN A 198 23.48 17.56 -1.94
CA GLN A 198 22.70 18.77 -1.61
C GLN A 198 22.73 19.82 -2.73
N GLU A 199 23.74 19.77 -3.60
CA GLU A 199 23.90 20.66 -4.75
C GLU A 199 23.17 20.15 -6.00
N GLY A 200 22.60 18.93 -5.96
CA GLY A 200 21.83 18.32 -7.05
C GLY A 200 22.64 17.41 -7.98
N ASP A 201 23.95 17.28 -7.76
CA ASP A 201 24.81 16.38 -8.55
C ASP A 201 24.73 14.93 -8.05
N TYR A 202 24.87 13.97 -8.96
CA TYR A 202 24.98 12.55 -8.62
C TYR A 202 26.39 12.21 -8.12
N SER A 203 26.49 11.72 -6.89
CA SER A 203 27.78 11.38 -6.26
C SER A 203 27.73 10.03 -5.54
N LEU A 204 28.39 9.03 -6.14
CA LEU A 204 28.56 7.71 -5.54
C LEU A 204 29.36 7.76 -4.21
N PRO A 205 30.43 8.57 -4.07
CA PRO A 205 31.15 8.69 -2.80
C PRO A 205 30.27 9.19 -1.64
N VAL A 206 29.42 10.18 -1.89
CA VAL A 206 28.51 10.72 -0.84
C VAL A 206 27.48 9.69 -0.46
N PHE A 207 26.91 8.97 -1.44
CA PHE A 207 26.02 7.84 -1.18
C PHE A 207 26.70 6.77 -0.31
N LEU A 208 27.90 6.33 -0.68
CA LEU A 208 28.64 5.31 0.08
C LEU A 208 28.99 5.78 1.49
N ALA A 209 29.37 7.05 1.67
CA ALA A 209 29.65 7.65 2.99
C ALA A 209 28.40 7.68 3.88
N LYS A 210 27.25 8.09 3.34
CA LYS A 210 25.97 8.08 4.07
C LYS A 210 25.49 6.66 4.37
N LEU A 211 25.60 5.74 3.41
CA LEU A 211 25.20 4.34 3.54
C LEU A 211 26.06 3.59 4.58
N SER A 212 27.35 3.87 4.63
CA SER A 212 28.31 3.25 5.56
C SER A 212 28.44 3.99 6.89
N SER A 213 27.58 4.99 7.14
CA SER A 213 27.68 5.84 8.32
C SER A 213 27.52 5.09 9.65
N ASP A 214 28.27 5.53 10.66
CA ASP A 214 28.19 4.98 12.02
C ASP A 214 26.79 5.12 12.63
N ARG A 215 26.05 6.19 12.30
CA ARG A 215 24.66 6.35 12.75
C ARG A 215 23.76 5.21 12.28
N LEU A 216 24.06 4.61 11.12
CA LEU A 216 23.28 3.53 10.53
C LEU A 216 23.70 2.16 11.09
N TRP A 217 25.01 1.89 11.14
CA TRP A 217 25.55 0.54 11.37
C TRP A 217 26.37 0.37 12.65
N SER A 218 26.60 1.40 13.46
CA SER A 218 27.44 1.28 14.67
C SER A 218 26.88 0.25 15.65
N LEU A 219 27.76 -0.57 16.21
CA LEU A 219 27.46 -1.48 17.32
C LEU A 219 27.97 -0.91 18.65
N GLY A 220 28.18 0.42 18.72
CA GLY A 220 28.74 1.11 19.87
C GLY A 220 28.02 0.80 21.19
N CYS A 221 26.71 0.55 21.19
CA CYS A 221 25.97 0.22 22.41
C CYS A 221 26.43 -1.08 23.09
N LEU A 222 27.01 -2.03 22.34
CA LEU A 222 27.55 -3.28 22.90
C LEU A 222 28.91 -3.06 23.57
N ALA A 223 29.63 -2.01 23.16
CA ALA A 223 30.96 -1.65 23.67
C ALA A 223 30.92 -0.53 24.73
N GLY A 224 29.74 -0.22 25.28
CA GLY A 224 29.56 0.85 26.29
C GLY A 224 29.31 2.25 25.71
N GLY A 225 29.15 2.37 24.39
CA GLY A 225 28.70 3.59 23.74
C GLY A 225 27.21 3.90 23.99
N PRO A 226 26.75 5.13 23.71
CA PRO A 226 25.43 5.58 24.12
C PRO A 226 24.26 4.98 23.32
N ARG A 227 24.47 4.60 22.04
CA ARG A 227 23.44 4.12 21.12
C ARG A 227 24.00 3.13 20.09
N CYS A 228 23.14 2.21 19.63
CA CYS A 228 23.42 1.38 18.46
C CYS A 228 22.80 2.03 17.20
N GLY A 229 23.35 1.68 16.05
CA GLY A 229 22.91 2.16 14.76
C GLY A 229 21.46 1.77 14.48
N VAL A 230 20.74 2.67 13.83
CA VAL A 230 19.29 2.54 13.65
C VAL A 230 18.90 1.35 12.78
N ALA A 231 19.78 0.89 11.88
CA ALA A 231 19.54 -0.32 11.10
C ALA A 231 19.48 -1.57 12.01
N TRP A 232 20.40 -1.68 12.96
CA TRP A 232 20.43 -2.80 13.91
C TRP A 232 19.27 -2.74 14.90
N ASN A 233 18.94 -1.55 15.41
CA ASN A 233 17.79 -1.37 16.31
C ASN A 233 16.49 -1.80 15.64
N SER A 234 16.23 -1.34 14.41
CA SER A 234 15.05 -1.73 13.63
C SER A 234 15.01 -3.22 13.33
N LEU A 235 16.12 -3.80 12.85
CA LEU A 235 16.18 -5.23 12.54
C LEU A 235 15.94 -6.09 13.78
N PHE A 236 16.60 -5.75 14.89
CA PHE A 236 16.47 -6.47 16.15
C PHE A 236 15.05 -6.40 16.71
N LEU A 237 14.46 -5.19 16.73
CA LEU A 237 13.08 -4.99 17.15
C LEU A 237 12.11 -5.80 16.28
N ALA A 238 12.24 -5.72 14.95
CA ALA A 238 11.35 -6.41 14.02
C ALA A 238 11.44 -7.94 14.11
N ILE A 239 12.63 -8.50 14.35
CA ILE A 239 12.81 -9.93 14.61
C ILE A 239 12.09 -10.32 15.92
N LEU A 240 12.31 -9.58 17.01
CA LEU A 240 11.69 -9.87 18.29
C LEU A 240 10.16 -9.78 18.20
N VAL A 241 9.63 -8.72 17.61
CA VAL A 241 8.21 -8.52 17.40
C VAL A 241 7.65 -9.65 16.53
N GLY A 242 8.26 -9.93 15.38
CA GLY A 242 7.82 -10.98 14.48
C GLY A 242 7.75 -12.36 15.14
N VAL A 243 8.76 -12.73 15.95
CA VAL A 243 8.76 -14.00 16.70
C VAL A 243 7.65 -14.01 17.76
N MET A 244 7.56 -12.95 18.57
CA MET A 244 6.64 -12.89 19.70
C MET A 244 5.17 -12.83 19.26
N THR A 245 4.84 -12.04 18.24
CA THR A 245 3.48 -11.96 17.68
C THR A 245 3.09 -13.27 17.00
N THR A 246 4.02 -13.94 16.30
CA THR A 246 3.74 -15.24 15.67
C THR A 246 3.48 -16.31 16.71
N ALA A 247 4.29 -16.34 17.78
CA ALA A 247 4.09 -17.26 18.89
C ALA A 247 2.75 -17.02 19.60
N LEU A 248 2.41 -15.75 19.89
CA LEU A 248 1.13 -15.40 20.51
C LEU A 248 -0.05 -15.66 19.56
N GLY A 249 0.08 -15.34 18.27
CA GLY A 249 -0.92 -15.62 17.24
C GLY A 249 -1.22 -17.11 17.12
N LEU A 250 -0.19 -17.97 17.15
CA LEU A 250 -0.34 -19.42 17.24
C LEU A 250 -1.05 -19.83 18.55
N VAL A 251 -0.67 -19.25 19.69
CA VAL A 251 -1.32 -19.52 20.99
C VAL A 251 -2.81 -19.23 20.90
N PHE A 252 -3.22 -18.04 20.46
CA PHE A 252 -4.62 -17.67 20.30
C PHE A 252 -5.37 -18.57 19.32
N ALA A 253 -4.75 -18.88 18.17
CA ALA A 253 -5.33 -19.77 17.18
C ALA A 253 -5.59 -21.16 17.78
N LEU A 254 -4.62 -21.72 18.53
CA LEU A 254 -4.76 -23.01 19.21
C LEU A 254 -5.84 -23.00 20.30
N VAL A 255 -5.98 -21.94 21.09
CA VAL A 255 -7.09 -21.81 22.07
C VAL A 255 -8.44 -21.86 21.38
N VAL A 256 -8.61 -21.03 20.34
CA VAL A 256 -9.91 -20.90 19.67
C VAL A 256 -10.31 -22.18 18.94
N THR A 257 -9.34 -22.91 18.36
CA THR A 257 -9.64 -24.03 17.44
C THR A 257 -9.43 -25.42 18.06
N ARG A 258 -8.50 -25.59 19.02
CA ARG A 258 -8.07 -26.93 19.50
C ARG A 258 -8.36 -27.22 20.97
N THR A 259 -8.75 -26.24 21.79
CA THR A 259 -8.95 -26.47 23.24
C THR A 259 -10.41 -26.61 23.68
N GLY A 260 -11.38 -26.33 22.81
CA GLY A 260 -12.81 -26.35 23.17
C GLY A 260 -13.21 -25.26 24.15
N PHE A 261 -12.51 -24.11 24.13
CA PHE A 261 -12.75 -23.01 25.07
C PHE A 261 -14.12 -22.38 24.86
N ARG A 262 -14.96 -22.36 25.91
CA ARG A 262 -16.37 -21.92 25.85
C ARG A 262 -16.56 -20.48 25.35
N TYR A 263 -15.60 -19.59 25.60
CA TYR A 263 -15.66 -18.17 25.22
C TYR A 263 -14.78 -17.84 24.01
N GLY A 264 -14.56 -18.80 23.11
CA GLY A 264 -13.70 -18.63 21.93
C GLY A 264 -14.10 -17.44 21.04
N ALA A 265 -15.40 -17.16 20.89
CA ALA A 265 -15.88 -16.02 20.12
C ALA A 265 -15.49 -14.67 20.75
N LEU A 266 -15.62 -14.54 22.08
CA LEU A 266 -15.19 -13.34 22.80
C LEU A 266 -13.67 -13.17 22.71
N LEU A 267 -12.90 -14.26 22.87
CA LEU A 267 -11.45 -14.24 22.73
C LEU A 267 -11.02 -13.78 21.32
N ARG A 268 -11.68 -14.29 20.28
CA ARG A 268 -11.47 -13.86 18.89
C ARG A 268 -11.73 -12.35 18.73
N ALA A 269 -12.83 -11.84 19.27
CA ALA A 269 -13.16 -10.41 19.21
C ALA A 269 -12.12 -9.54 19.95
N LEU A 270 -11.76 -9.91 21.17
CA LEU A 270 -10.77 -9.17 21.99
C LEU A 270 -9.37 -9.18 21.37
N THR A 271 -8.98 -10.29 20.74
CA THR A 271 -7.67 -10.40 20.08
C THR A 271 -7.59 -9.54 18.82
N VAL A 272 -8.71 -9.28 18.16
CA VAL A 272 -8.75 -8.44 16.94
C VAL A 272 -8.77 -6.95 17.28
N LEU A 273 -9.27 -6.55 18.45
CA LEU A 273 -9.47 -5.15 18.83
C LEU A 273 -8.27 -4.20 18.57
N PRO A 274 -6.99 -4.59 18.83
CA PRO A 274 -5.83 -3.74 18.53
C PRO A 274 -5.65 -3.36 17.07
N ILE A 275 -6.17 -4.13 16.11
CA ILE A 275 -6.05 -3.80 14.68
C ILE A 275 -6.84 -2.54 14.29
N ILE A 276 -7.90 -2.22 15.05
CA ILE A 276 -8.76 -1.06 14.80
C ILE A 276 -8.17 0.20 15.48
N THR A 277 -7.33 0.01 16.50
CA THR A 277 -6.80 1.10 17.30
C THR A 277 -5.52 1.64 16.64
N PRO A 278 -5.40 2.97 16.42
CA PRO A 278 -4.17 3.53 15.89
C PRO A 278 -2.96 3.14 16.77
N PRO A 279 -1.83 2.70 16.19
CA PRO A 279 -0.71 2.15 16.96
C PRO A 279 -0.25 3.07 18.09
N PHE A 280 -0.06 4.37 17.81
CA PHE A 280 0.42 5.34 18.81
C PHE A 280 -0.50 5.46 20.04
N VAL A 281 -1.80 5.15 19.94
CA VAL A 281 -2.74 5.18 21.06
C VAL A 281 -2.40 4.09 22.08
N ILE A 282 -1.98 2.91 21.60
CA ILE A 282 -1.46 1.83 22.46
C ILE A 282 -0.17 2.30 23.15
N GLY A 283 0.72 2.96 22.40
CA GLY A 283 1.94 3.55 22.96
C GLY A 283 1.66 4.58 24.06
N LEU A 284 0.69 5.48 23.86
CA LEU A 284 0.25 6.44 24.88
C LEU A 284 -0.34 5.73 26.10
N ALA A 285 -1.18 4.71 25.92
CA ALA A 285 -1.73 3.93 27.04
C ALA A 285 -0.63 3.26 27.89
N ILE A 286 0.41 2.74 27.23
CA ILE A 286 1.60 2.21 27.91
C ILE A 286 2.31 3.31 28.70
N ILE A 287 2.43 4.53 28.17
CA ILE A 287 2.99 5.68 28.92
C ILE A 287 2.10 6.03 30.13
N LEU A 288 0.78 5.99 29.98
CA LEU A 288 -0.14 6.25 31.10
C LEU A 288 -0.04 5.19 32.21
N LEU A 289 0.26 3.94 31.86
CA LEU A 289 0.43 2.87 32.86
C LEU A 289 1.84 2.82 33.45
N PHE A 290 2.86 2.86 32.60
CA PHE A 290 4.25 2.51 32.92
C PHE A 290 5.25 3.65 32.65
N GLY A 291 4.78 4.84 32.28
CA GLY A 291 5.62 6.03 32.20
C GLY A 291 6.11 6.50 33.57
N LEU A 292 6.85 7.61 33.61
CA LEU A 292 7.41 8.13 34.86
C LEU A 292 6.30 8.46 35.90
N SER A 293 5.21 9.06 35.43
CA SER A 293 3.99 9.33 36.23
C SER A 293 2.89 8.30 35.96
N GLY A 294 3.27 7.10 35.52
CA GLY A 294 2.31 6.06 35.16
C GLY A 294 1.65 5.45 36.40
N ALA A 295 0.38 5.06 36.29
CA ALA A 295 -0.40 4.56 37.42
C ALA A 295 0.24 3.35 38.11
N ILE A 296 0.81 2.41 37.33
CA ILE A 296 1.48 1.21 37.87
C ILE A 296 2.85 1.56 38.44
N ASN A 297 3.63 2.40 37.77
CA ASN A 297 4.95 2.80 38.26
C ASN A 297 4.86 3.58 39.58
N LEU A 298 3.92 4.51 39.70
CA LEU A 298 3.69 5.25 40.95
C LEU A 298 3.21 4.33 42.06
N GLY A 299 2.24 3.45 41.80
CA GLY A 299 1.77 2.48 42.80
C GLY A 299 2.86 1.51 43.25
N PHE A 300 3.75 1.08 42.34
CA PHE A 300 4.89 0.23 42.69
C PHE A 300 5.96 0.99 43.48
N ALA A 301 6.22 2.25 43.12
CA ALA A 301 7.12 3.13 43.84
C ALA A 301 6.65 3.40 45.27
N GLU A 302 5.35 3.60 45.47
CA GLU A 302 4.74 3.74 46.79
C GLU A 302 4.81 2.45 47.61
N LEU A 303 4.60 1.29 46.97
CA LEU A 303 4.59 0.00 47.67
C LEU A 303 6.00 -0.46 48.11
N ILE A 304 7.03 -0.21 47.29
CA ILE A 304 8.38 -0.78 47.45
C ILE A 304 9.42 0.30 47.78
N GLY A 305 9.06 1.58 47.75
CA GLY A 305 9.93 2.71 48.11
C GLY A 305 11.03 3.01 47.09
N VAL A 306 10.88 2.55 45.84
CA VAL A 306 11.86 2.76 44.76
C VAL A 306 11.39 3.89 43.86
N GLN A 307 12.29 4.80 43.49
CA GLN A 307 11.97 5.91 42.60
C GLN A 307 11.54 5.41 41.21
N PRO A 308 10.44 5.93 40.62
CA PRO A 308 10.03 5.59 39.27
C PRO A 308 11.16 5.86 38.27
N THR A 309 11.44 4.88 37.40
CA THR A 309 12.44 5.01 36.33
C THR A 309 11.78 5.06 34.96
N ARG A 310 12.51 5.57 33.96
CA ARG A 310 12.03 5.68 32.56
C ARG A 310 12.22 4.37 31.77
N TRP A 311 12.10 3.22 32.43
CA TRP A 311 12.42 1.91 31.86
C TRP A 311 11.55 1.54 30.65
N VAL A 312 10.33 2.09 30.57
CA VAL A 312 9.41 1.81 29.46
C VAL A 312 9.84 2.48 28.15
N TYR A 313 10.60 3.58 28.21
CA TYR A 313 11.07 4.26 27.01
C TYR A 313 12.27 3.51 26.42
N GLY A 314 12.26 3.30 25.11
CA GLY A 314 13.22 2.45 24.40
C GLY A 314 12.62 1.11 23.99
N LEU A 315 13.49 0.12 23.82
CA LEU A 315 13.12 -1.22 23.38
C LEU A 315 11.96 -1.86 24.19
N PRO A 316 11.91 -1.78 25.54
CA PRO A 316 10.87 -2.48 26.30
C PRO A 316 9.45 -2.02 25.98
N GLY A 317 9.18 -0.72 26.03
CA GLY A 317 7.86 -0.18 25.70
C GLY A 317 7.51 -0.36 24.24
N LEU A 318 8.49 -0.19 23.33
CA LEU A 318 8.27 -0.42 21.89
C LEU A 318 7.89 -1.87 21.60
N LEU A 319 8.61 -2.83 22.18
CA LEU A 319 8.32 -4.24 22.02
C LEU A 319 6.92 -4.58 22.54
N ILE A 320 6.55 -4.10 23.74
CA ILE A 320 5.21 -4.33 24.31
C ILE A 320 4.13 -3.73 23.40
N ALA A 321 4.31 -2.47 22.97
CA ALA A 321 3.35 -1.76 22.13
C ALA A 321 3.14 -2.46 20.79
N GLN A 322 4.22 -2.81 20.09
CA GLN A 322 4.16 -3.45 18.78
C GLN A 322 3.66 -4.89 18.85
N VAL A 323 4.05 -5.66 19.87
CA VAL A 323 3.52 -7.02 20.05
C VAL A 323 2.00 -6.95 20.30
N LEU A 324 1.50 -5.99 21.08
CA LEU A 324 0.06 -5.78 21.28
C LEU A 324 -0.64 -5.37 19.99
N ALA A 325 -0.08 -4.42 19.25
CA ALA A 325 -0.65 -3.92 18.01
C ALA A 325 -0.70 -4.98 16.89
N PHE A 326 0.32 -5.84 16.78
CA PHE A 326 0.52 -6.72 15.62
C PHE A 326 0.24 -8.21 15.86
N THR A 327 0.03 -8.64 17.12
CA THR A 327 -0.51 -9.99 17.42
C THR A 327 -1.83 -10.31 16.68
N PRO A 328 -2.80 -9.38 16.52
CA PRO A 328 -4.03 -9.65 15.77
C PRO A 328 -3.78 -10.14 14.34
N ILE A 329 -2.79 -9.55 13.66
CA ILE A 329 -2.44 -9.89 12.28
C ILE A 329 -1.90 -11.32 12.20
N ALA A 330 -0.98 -11.68 13.12
CA ALA A 330 -0.47 -13.04 13.22
C ALA A 330 -1.57 -14.05 13.57
N PHE A 331 -2.48 -13.70 14.49
CA PHE A 331 -3.63 -14.54 14.84
C PHE A 331 -4.56 -14.82 13.65
N LEU A 332 -4.90 -13.79 12.86
CA LEU A 332 -5.78 -13.94 11.69
C LEU A 332 -5.17 -14.83 10.61
N VAL A 333 -3.84 -14.83 10.46
CA VAL A 333 -3.16 -15.80 9.57
C VAL A 333 -3.14 -17.18 10.19
N MET A 334 -2.77 -17.29 11.46
CA MET A 334 -2.59 -18.58 12.12
C MET A 334 -3.90 -19.33 12.33
N ILE A 335 -5.04 -18.66 12.49
CA ILE A 335 -6.32 -19.34 12.67
C ILE A 335 -6.71 -20.17 11.44
N GLY A 336 -6.61 -19.59 10.23
CA GLY A 336 -6.88 -20.32 8.99
C GLY A 336 -5.85 -21.43 8.73
N VAL A 337 -4.60 -21.24 9.14
CA VAL A 337 -3.55 -22.26 9.05
C VAL A 337 -3.85 -23.44 9.97
N VAL A 338 -4.21 -23.18 11.23
CA VAL A 338 -4.50 -24.23 12.23
C VAL A 338 -5.77 -25.00 11.87
N GLU A 339 -6.80 -24.31 11.35
CA GLU A 339 -8.04 -24.91 10.83
C GLU A 339 -7.77 -25.74 9.55
N GLY A 340 -6.81 -25.34 8.72
CA GLY A 340 -6.46 -26.04 7.48
C GLY A 340 -5.61 -27.30 7.64
N VAL A 341 -5.06 -27.59 8.83
CA VAL A 341 -4.31 -28.82 9.08
C VAL A 341 -5.28 -30.00 9.18
N SER A 342 -5.29 -30.90 8.21
CA SER A 342 -6.20 -32.06 8.16
C SER A 342 -6.22 -32.87 9.47
N PRO A 343 -7.39 -33.03 10.12
CA PRO A 343 -7.55 -33.94 11.26
C PRO A 343 -7.10 -35.38 10.94
N SER A 344 -7.37 -35.85 9.72
CA SER A 344 -7.06 -37.23 9.31
C SER A 344 -5.56 -37.57 9.41
N MET A 345 -4.69 -36.59 9.16
CA MET A 345 -3.23 -36.76 9.30
C MET A 345 -2.82 -36.94 10.77
N GLU A 346 -3.48 -36.25 11.68
CA GLU A 346 -3.22 -36.33 13.12
C GLU A 346 -3.77 -37.65 13.71
N GLU A 347 -4.95 -38.08 13.27
CA GLU A 347 -5.55 -39.38 13.61
C GLU A 347 -4.73 -40.55 13.10
N ALA A 348 -4.20 -40.46 11.87
CA ALA A 348 -3.30 -41.46 11.30
C ALA A 348 -2.02 -41.62 12.15
N ALA A 349 -1.41 -40.50 12.57
CA ALA A 349 -0.25 -40.54 13.46
C ALA A 349 -0.57 -41.21 14.81
N GLN A 350 -1.74 -40.92 15.39
CA GLN A 350 -2.17 -41.57 16.64
C GLN A 350 -2.47 -43.06 16.46
N THR A 351 -2.99 -43.47 15.30
CA THR A 351 -3.17 -44.88 14.93
C THR A 351 -1.82 -45.61 14.85
N LEU A 352 -0.77 -44.91 14.41
CA LEU A 352 0.62 -45.38 14.46
C LEU A 352 1.28 -45.25 15.86
N ARG A 353 0.46 -45.07 16.91
CA ARG A 353 0.87 -44.95 18.33
C ARG A 353 1.66 -43.69 18.68
N ALA A 354 1.65 -42.65 17.85
CA ALA A 354 2.16 -41.35 18.27
C ALA A 354 1.24 -40.77 19.37
N ASN A 355 1.82 -40.34 20.48
CA ASN A 355 1.08 -39.59 21.49
C ASN A 355 0.78 -38.16 21.00
N ARG A 356 -0.15 -37.46 21.65
CA ARG A 356 -0.60 -36.11 21.23
C ARG A 356 0.53 -35.08 21.11
N TRP A 357 1.58 -35.19 21.94
CA TRP A 357 2.73 -34.29 21.87
C TRP A 357 3.61 -34.61 20.65
N GLN A 358 3.85 -35.90 20.40
CA GLN A 358 4.53 -36.37 19.20
C GLN A 358 3.74 -35.97 17.95
N THR A 359 2.43 -36.20 17.90
CA THR A 359 1.57 -35.78 16.79
C THR A 359 1.69 -34.27 16.54
N PHE A 360 1.62 -33.44 17.59
CA PHE A 360 1.74 -31.99 17.44
C PHE A 360 3.11 -31.57 16.87
N ILE A 361 4.22 -32.10 17.39
CA ILE A 361 5.57 -31.69 16.96
C ILE A 361 5.97 -32.27 15.60
N THR A 362 5.52 -33.47 15.28
CA THR A 362 5.97 -34.20 14.07
C THR A 362 5.01 -34.09 12.89
N VAL A 363 3.73 -33.77 13.14
CA VAL A 363 2.70 -33.64 12.10
C VAL A 363 2.15 -32.23 12.06
N SER A 364 1.48 -31.76 13.12
CA SER A 364 0.76 -30.48 13.11
C SER A 364 1.70 -29.30 12.90
N LEU A 365 2.75 -29.17 13.72
CA LEU A 365 3.68 -28.04 13.68
C LEU A 365 4.46 -27.94 12.36
N PRO A 366 5.00 -29.04 11.79
CA PRO A 366 5.62 -29.02 10.46
C PRO A 366 4.66 -28.61 9.34
N LEU A 367 3.40 -29.04 9.41
CA LEU A 367 2.36 -28.63 8.44
C LEU A 367 1.97 -27.15 8.61
N MET A 368 2.07 -26.59 9.82
CA MET A 368 1.85 -25.16 10.09
C MET A 368 3.04 -24.26 9.72
N ARG A 369 4.24 -24.81 9.43
CA ARG A 369 5.45 -24.00 9.15
C ARG A 369 5.29 -22.93 8.07
N PRO A 370 4.62 -23.18 6.92
CA PRO A 370 4.38 -22.13 5.93
C PRO A 370 3.55 -20.98 6.48
N GLY A 371 2.53 -21.31 7.27
CA GLY A 371 1.69 -20.33 7.96
C GLY A 371 2.46 -19.52 9.00
N LEU A 372 3.30 -20.18 9.80
CA LEU A 372 4.18 -19.52 10.76
C LEU A 372 5.17 -18.57 10.09
N ALA A 373 5.76 -18.99 8.97
CA ALA A 373 6.66 -18.13 8.18
C ALA A 373 5.94 -16.90 7.65
N ASN A 374 4.71 -17.08 7.15
CA ASN A 374 3.88 -15.99 6.66
C ASN A 374 3.49 -15.03 7.80
N ALA A 375 3.02 -15.55 8.95
CA ALA A 375 2.68 -14.73 10.11
C ALA A 375 3.90 -13.92 10.61
N PHE A 376 5.07 -14.56 10.67
CA PHE A 376 6.34 -13.90 11.02
C PHE A 376 6.67 -12.78 10.04
N LEU A 377 6.65 -13.06 8.73
CA LEU A 377 6.97 -12.06 7.72
C LEU A 377 6.04 -10.85 7.82
N LEU A 378 4.74 -11.07 7.98
CA LEU A 378 3.76 -10.00 8.11
C LEU A 378 4.05 -9.12 9.33
N SER A 379 4.22 -9.73 10.51
CA SER A 379 4.53 -8.98 11.72
C SER A 379 5.89 -8.28 11.66
N PHE A 380 6.88 -8.88 11.00
CA PHE A 380 8.19 -8.27 10.76
C PHE A 380 8.06 -7.01 9.88
N ILE A 381 7.32 -7.09 8.77
CA ILE A 381 7.09 -5.96 7.87
C ILE A 381 6.32 -4.84 8.59
N GLU A 382 5.29 -5.17 9.36
CA GLU A 382 4.52 -4.18 10.13
C GLU A 382 5.37 -3.50 11.21
N SER A 383 6.23 -4.25 11.91
CA SER A 383 7.18 -3.67 12.87
C SER A 383 8.18 -2.72 12.22
N MET A 384 8.72 -3.09 11.05
CA MET A 384 9.61 -2.22 10.27
C MET A 384 8.91 -0.96 9.73
N ALA A 385 7.62 -1.07 9.40
CA ALA A 385 6.81 0.01 8.88
C ALA A 385 6.23 0.92 9.98
N ASP A 386 6.25 0.48 11.24
CA ASP A 386 5.60 1.21 12.33
C ASP A 386 6.33 2.50 12.64
N PHE A 387 5.60 3.60 12.54
CA PHE A 387 6.05 4.93 12.88
C PHE A 387 5.42 5.41 14.20
N GLY A 388 4.19 5.01 14.48
CA GLY A 388 3.38 5.57 15.55
C GLY A 388 3.93 5.26 16.94
N ASN A 389 4.23 3.99 17.23
CA ASN A 389 4.79 3.63 18.54
C ASN A 389 6.21 4.20 18.74
N PRO A 390 7.14 4.06 17.78
CA PRO A 390 8.47 4.65 17.90
C PRO A 390 8.47 6.16 18.15
N LEU A 391 7.57 6.91 17.52
CA LEU A 391 7.49 8.36 17.73
C LEU A 391 7.28 8.74 19.21
N VAL A 392 6.51 7.96 19.96
CA VAL A 392 6.15 8.28 21.35
C VAL A 392 6.98 7.54 22.40
N LEU A 393 7.48 6.33 22.09
CA LEU A 393 8.13 5.43 23.05
C LEU A 393 9.63 5.21 22.80
N SER A 394 10.21 5.65 21.67
CA SER A 394 11.61 5.34 21.30
C SER A 394 12.65 5.80 22.32
N GLY A 395 12.48 6.98 22.92
CA GLY A 395 13.46 7.53 23.86
C GLY A 395 14.87 7.63 23.23
N ASN A 396 15.79 6.75 23.62
CA ASN A 396 17.14 6.65 23.06
C ASN A 396 17.33 5.51 22.05
N PHE A 397 16.26 4.78 21.72
CA PHE A 397 16.25 3.65 20.80
C PHE A 397 15.66 4.10 19.45
N ASP A 398 16.49 4.76 18.65
CA ASP A 398 16.08 5.26 17.35
C ASP A 398 15.91 4.11 16.35
N VAL A 399 14.90 4.20 15.48
CA VAL A 399 14.57 3.21 14.45
C VAL A 399 14.48 3.88 13.08
N LEU A 400 14.65 3.10 12.01
CA LEU A 400 14.61 3.57 10.63
C LEU A 400 13.33 4.35 10.31
N SER A 401 12.16 3.89 10.76
CA SER A 401 10.88 4.53 10.42
C SER A 401 10.78 5.99 10.89
N THR A 402 11.23 6.31 12.11
CA THR A 402 11.22 7.68 12.65
C THR A 402 12.34 8.52 12.06
N GLU A 403 13.52 7.93 11.83
CA GLU A 403 14.63 8.63 11.18
C GLU A 403 14.32 9.02 9.74
N ILE A 404 13.63 8.15 9.00
CA ILE A 404 13.14 8.46 7.64
C ILE A 404 12.21 9.67 7.68
N PHE A 405 11.25 9.69 8.61
CA PHE A 405 10.32 10.81 8.77
C PHE A 405 11.05 12.13 9.10
N PHE A 406 11.95 12.12 10.08
CA PHE A 406 12.69 13.32 10.47
C PHE A 406 13.74 13.75 9.44
N ALA A 407 14.24 12.86 8.60
CA ALA A 407 15.11 13.24 7.48
C ALA A 407 14.35 14.11 6.45
N ILE A 408 13.06 13.86 6.25
CA ILE A 408 12.21 14.66 5.34
C ILE A 408 11.65 15.89 6.02
N VAL A 409 11.02 15.74 7.19
CA VAL A 409 10.25 16.82 7.83
C VAL A 409 11.11 17.65 8.80
N GLY A 410 12.29 17.16 9.17
CA GLY A 410 13.20 17.84 10.09
C GLY A 410 13.90 19.06 9.48
N ALA A 411 14.61 19.78 10.33
CA ALA A 411 15.23 21.08 10.00
C ALA A 411 16.26 21.05 8.87
N GLN A 412 16.70 19.88 8.42
CA GLN A 412 17.72 19.70 7.38
C GLN A 412 17.14 19.33 6.01
N TYR A 413 15.87 18.91 5.93
CA TYR A 413 15.21 18.47 4.68
C TYR A 413 16.15 17.65 3.76
N ASP A 414 16.74 16.56 4.27
CA ASP A 414 17.73 15.77 3.55
C ASP A 414 17.06 14.57 2.87
N GLN A 415 16.53 14.81 1.67
CA GLN A 415 15.86 13.78 0.85
C GLN A 415 16.77 12.59 0.54
N ALA A 416 18.06 12.84 0.27
CA ALA A 416 19.03 11.78 -0.01
C ALA A 416 19.24 10.87 1.21
N GLN A 417 19.33 11.45 2.41
CA GLN A 417 19.40 10.66 3.65
C GLN A 417 18.12 9.85 3.88
N ALA A 418 16.95 10.45 3.67
CA ALA A 418 15.67 9.74 3.78
C ALA A 418 15.59 8.55 2.82
N ALA A 419 16.02 8.75 1.56
CA ALA A 419 16.07 7.70 0.55
C ALA A 419 17.04 6.57 0.90
N ILE A 420 18.22 6.87 1.46
CA ILE A 420 19.18 5.86 1.91
C ILE A 420 18.62 5.04 3.08
N LEU A 421 18.00 5.70 4.07
CA LEU A 421 17.35 5.02 5.18
C LEU A 421 16.19 4.12 4.69
N ALA A 422 15.37 4.62 3.77
CA ALA A 422 14.29 3.88 3.13
C ALA A 422 14.80 2.69 2.30
N LEU A 423 15.94 2.84 1.61
CA LEU A 423 16.61 1.76 0.89
C LEU A 423 17.06 0.64 1.85
N VAL A 424 17.66 0.98 3.00
CA VAL A 424 18.06 -0.02 4.00
C VAL A 424 16.84 -0.74 4.59
N LEU A 425 15.76 0.00 4.86
CA LEU A 425 14.51 -0.57 5.34
C LEU A 425 13.91 -1.55 4.31
N LEU A 426 13.85 -1.14 3.03
CA LEU A 426 13.39 -1.98 1.92
C LEU A 426 14.28 -3.23 1.72
N PHE A 427 15.60 -3.07 1.87
CA PHE A 427 16.53 -4.19 1.79
C PHE A 427 16.23 -5.25 2.86
N PHE A 428 15.95 -4.84 4.10
CA PHE A 428 15.59 -5.78 5.15
C PHE A 428 14.26 -6.48 4.92
N THR A 429 13.22 -5.77 4.43
CA THR A 429 11.91 -6.41 4.19
C THR A 429 11.92 -7.36 3.00
N LEU A 430 12.57 -6.96 1.88
CA LEU A 430 12.77 -7.86 0.75
C LEU A 430 13.68 -9.03 1.13
N GLY A 431 14.74 -8.78 1.91
CA GLY A 431 15.62 -9.82 2.45
C GLY A 431 14.86 -10.85 3.28
N ALA A 432 13.98 -10.42 4.17
CA ALA A 432 13.11 -11.31 4.95
C ALA A 432 12.14 -12.10 4.06
N PHE A 433 11.54 -11.46 3.05
CA PHE A 433 10.66 -12.13 2.07
C PHE A 433 11.40 -13.22 1.28
N TYR A 434 12.60 -12.91 0.76
CA TYR A 434 13.42 -13.89 0.04
C TYR A 434 13.92 -15.00 0.96
N ALA A 435 14.34 -14.68 2.19
CA ALA A 435 14.75 -15.66 3.18
C ALA A 435 13.59 -16.62 3.53
N GLN A 436 12.37 -16.10 3.71
CA GLN A 436 11.18 -16.90 3.93
C GLN A 436 10.91 -17.83 2.74
N ARG A 437 10.95 -17.30 1.50
CA ARG A 437 10.73 -18.09 0.28
C ARG A 437 11.77 -19.19 0.11
N PHE A 438 13.02 -18.88 0.40
CA PHE A 438 14.12 -19.85 0.36
C PHE A 438 13.95 -20.95 1.42
N TRP A 439 13.59 -20.58 2.66
CA TRP A 439 13.37 -21.51 3.76
C TRP A 439 12.22 -22.50 3.51
N LEU A 440 11.11 -22.03 2.93
CA LEU A 440 9.95 -22.87 2.65
C LEU A 440 10.16 -23.84 1.48
N GLY A 441 11.05 -23.50 0.54
CA GLY A 441 11.38 -24.31 -0.63
C GLY A 441 10.19 -24.56 -1.57
N LYS A 442 10.29 -25.57 -2.45
CA LYS A 442 9.24 -25.98 -3.40
C LYS A 442 8.33 -27.10 -2.86
N LYS A 443 8.26 -27.29 -1.53
CA LYS A 443 7.52 -28.42 -0.95
C LYS A 443 6.01 -28.14 -1.02
N SER A 444 5.24 -29.15 -1.41
CA SER A 444 3.78 -29.11 -1.29
C SER A 444 3.40 -29.38 0.16
N TYR A 445 2.67 -28.44 0.76
CA TYR A 445 2.10 -28.55 2.11
C TYR A 445 0.57 -28.80 2.04
N THR A 446 0.09 -29.30 0.91
CA THR A 446 -1.34 -29.53 0.67
C THR A 446 -1.84 -30.64 1.59
N THR A 447 -2.66 -30.28 2.58
CA THR A 447 -3.26 -31.19 3.57
C THR A 447 -4.69 -31.57 3.24
N VAL A 448 -5.45 -30.65 2.64
CA VAL A 448 -6.85 -30.86 2.24
C VAL A 448 -6.88 -31.33 0.79
N SER A 449 -7.32 -32.58 0.56
CA SER A 449 -7.54 -33.13 -0.78
C SER A 449 -8.97 -32.88 -1.25
N GLY A 450 -9.27 -33.15 -2.53
CA GLY A 450 -10.65 -33.10 -3.05
C GLY A 450 -11.61 -34.14 -2.44
N LYS A 451 -11.13 -35.03 -1.55
CA LYS A 451 -11.99 -35.91 -0.73
C LYS A 451 -12.25 -35.22 0.59
N GLY A 452 -13.53 -35.08 0.95
CA GLY A 452 -13.96 -34.40 2.17
C GLY A 452 -13.22 -34.90 3.41
N ASP A 453 -12.75 -33.95 4.21
CA ASP A 453 -12.07 -34.20 5.47
C ASP A 453 -13.10 -34.00 6.60
N ALA A 454 -13.62 -35.13 7.12
CA ALA A 454 -14.72 -35.14 8.09
C ALA A 454 -14.26 -35.45 9.53
N GLY A 455 -12.94 -35.48 9.78
CA GLY A 455 -12.39 -35.78 11.10
C GLY A 455 -12.55 -34.62 12.08
N VAL A 456 -12.41 -34.91 13.38
CA VAL A 456 -12.39 -33.90 14.44
C VAL A 456 -10.96 -33.75 14.92
N HIS A 457 -10.45 -32.52 14.95
CA HIS A 457 -9.10 -32.27 15.46
C HIS A 457 -8.91 -32.88 16.86
N PRO A 458 -7.87 -33.70 17.06
CA PRO A 458 -7.55 -34.21 18.38
C PRO A 458 -7.24 -33.07 19.35
N HIS A 459 -7.73 -33.20 20.59
CA HIS A 459 -7.40 -32.24 21.64
C HIS A 459 -5.90 -32.17 21.90
N LEU A 460 -5.41 -30.98 22.24
CA LEU A 460 -4.03 -30.77 22.66
C LEU A 460 -3.68 -31.59 23.93
N PRO A 461 -2.40 -31.92 24.15
CA PRO A 461 -1.91 -32.46 25.41
C PRO A 461 -2.34 -31.57 26.59
N ALA A 462 -2.74 -32.17 27.72
CA ALA A 462 -3.37 -31.43 28.82
C ALA A 462 -2.49 -30.31 29.41
N THR A 463 -1.18 -30.57 29.59
CA THR A 463 -0.20 -29.59 30.08
C THR A 463 -0.05 -28.43 29.10
N PHE A 464 0.12 -28.74 27.82
CA PHE A 464 0.26 -27.75 26.77
C PHE A 464 -1.01 -26.91 26.59
N ARG A 465 -2.19 -27.55 26.63
CA ARG A 465 -3.49 -26.87 26.61
C ARG A 465 -3.59 -25.82 27.72
N ASN A 466 -3.28 -26.21 28.95
CA ASN A 466 -3.39 -25.29 30.10
C ASN A 466 -2.37 -24.14 30.00
N LEU A 467 -1.16 -24.42 29.51
CA LEU A 467 -0.14 -23.38 29.26
C LEU A 467 -0.61 -22.36 28.23
N VAL A 468 -1.10 -22.84 27.07
CA VAL A 468 -1.58 -21.98 25.97
C VAL A 468 -2.78 -21.14 26.44
N ILE A 469 -3.71 -21.71 27.21
CA ILE A 469 -4.82 -20.95 27.81
C ILE A 469 -4.31 -19.90 28.81
N ALA A 470 -3.35 -20.24 29.68
CA ALA A 470 -2.80 -19.31 30.66
C ALA A 470 -2.11 -18.11 29.98
N VAL A 471 -1.28 -18.37 28.97
CA VAL A 471 -0.61 -17.32 28.18
C VAL A 471 -1.64 -16.44 27.48
N ALA A 472 -2.64 -17.03 26.83
CA ALA A 472 -3.72 -16.28 26.19
C ALA A 472 -4.49 -15.42 27.21
N ALA A 473 -4.81 -15.97 28.38
CA ALA A 473 -5.55 -15.27 29.43
C ALA A 473 -4.77 -14.06 29.99
N VAL A 474 -3.48 -14.23 30.29
CA VAL A 474 -2.61 -13.13 30.76
C VAL A 474 -2.54 -12.03 29.70
N TRP A 475 -2.33 -12.41 28.44
CA TRP A 475 -2.25 -11.45 27.35
C TRP A 475 -3.57 -10.71 27.12
N THR A 476 -4.71 -11.42 27.11
CA THR A 476 -6.03 -10.80 26.99
C THR A 476 -6.34 -9.88 28.16
N LEU A 477 -5.97 -10.25 29.39
CA LEU A 477 -6.13 -9.36 30.55
C LEU A 477 -5.29 -8.10 30.40
N PHE A 478 -4.06 -8.22 29.91
CA PHE A 478 -3.20 -7.07 29.64
C PHE A 478 -3.78 -6.17 28.54
N THR A 479 -4.29 -6.75 27.46
CA THR A 479 -5.01 -5.99 26.42
C THR A 479 -6.21 -5.25 27.00
N LEU A 480 -7.05 -5.92 27.80
CA LEU A 480 -8.19 -5.30 28.46
C LEU A 480 -7.77 -4.13 29.38
N LEU A 481 -6.70 -4.31 30.15
CA LEU A 481 -6.14 -3.25 30.99
C LEU A 481 -5.75 -2.01 30.17
N ILE A 482 -5.12 -2.20 29.01
CA ILE A 482 -4.76 -1.11 28.10
C ILE A 482 -6.01 -0.37 27.62
N TYR A 483 -7.05 -1.08 27.18
CA TYR A 483 -8.30 -0.45 26.72
C TYR A 483 -9.07 0.24 27.84
N VAL A 484 -9.10 -0.34 29.03
CA VAL A 484 -9.68 0.29 30.22
C VAL A 484 -8.91 1.56 30.55
N THR A 485 -7.59 1.57 30.43
CA THR A 485 -6.76 2.76 30.66
C THR A 485 -7.04 3.85 29.63
N ILE A 486 -7.16 3.51 28.34
CA ILE A 486 -7.50 4.47 27.28
C ILE A 486 -8.87 5.09 27.57
N PHE A 487 -9.87 4.26 27.87
CA PHE A 487 -11.22 4.70 28.17
C PHE A 487 -11.29 5.53 29.45
N TYR A 488 -10.62 5.13 30.53
CA TYR A 488 -10.60 5.88 31.77
C TYR A 488 -9.82 7.20 31.61
N GLY A 489 -8.69 7.16 30.91
CA GLY A 489 -7.83 8.32 30.66
C GLY A 489 -8.51 9.43 29.87
N SER A 490 -9.50 9.12 29.02
CA SER A 490 -10.27 10.15 28.31
C SER A 490 -11.21 10.97 29.21
N PHE A 491 -11.48 10.50 30.43
CA PHE A 491 -12.24 11.24 31.44
C PHE A 491 -11.35 11.90 32.49
N VAL A 492 -10.05 11.62 32.55
CA VAL A 492 -9.15 12.18 33.57
C VAL A 492 -8.69 13.58 33.18
N LYS A 493 -8.78 14.56 34.09
CA LYS A 493 -8.31 15.93 33.84
C LYS A 493 -6.83 15.99 33.49
N LEU A 494 -5.97 15.46 34.36
CA LEU A 494 -4.53 15.49 34.18
C LEU A 494 -3.90 14.22 34.75
N TRP A 495 -3.60 13.27 33.87
CA TRP A 495 -3.08 11.97 34.28
C TRP A 495 -1.78 12.08 35.09
N GLY A 496 -1.71 11.36 36.21
CA GLY A 496 -0.56 11.36 37.12
C GLY A 496 -0.48 12.57 38.05
N VAL A 497 -1.45 13.49 37.99
CA VAL A 497 -1.52 14.68 38.88
C VAL A 497 -2.92 14.84 39.46
N ASP A 498 -3.95 14.92 38.61
CA ASP A 498 -5.35 15.09 38.99
C ASP A 498 -6.22 14.07 38.25
N PHE A 499 -6.63 13.02 38.99
CA PHE A 499 -7.50 11.94 38.52
C PHE A 499 -9.00 12.28 38.58
N SER A 500 -9.38 13.54 38.83
CA SER A 500 -10.78 13.95 38.78
C SER A 500 -11.37 13.79 37.38
N LEU A 501 -12.64 13.38 37.35
CA LEU A 501 -13.36 13.12 36.11
C LEU A 501 -13.84 14.42 35.46
N THR A 502 -13.69 14.53 34.14
CA THR A 502 -14.08 15.69 33.34
C THR A 502 -14.63 15.27 31.97
N PHE A 503 -15.50 16.11 31.42
CA PHE A 503 -15.95 16.03 30.03
C PHE A 503 -15.33 17.12 29.14
N GLU A 504 -14.43 17.96 29.69
CA GLU A 504 -13.82 19.08 28.98
C GLU A 504 -13.09 18.66 27.71
N HIS A 505 -12.41 17.51 27.72
CA HIS A 505 -11.73 16.96 26.54
C HIS A 505 -12.68 16.75 25.37
N TYR A 506 -13.86 16.19 25.61
CA TYR A 506 -14.88 15.96 24.59
C TYR A 506 -15.51 17.26 24.10
N VAL A 507 -15.83 18.18 25.02
CA VAL A 507 -16.39 19.50 24.68
C VAL A 507 -15.41 20.28 23.80
N LYS A 508 -14.11 20.28 24.12
CA LYS A 508 -13.07 20.94 23.33
C LYS A 508 -12.85 20.24 21.98
N ALA A 509 -12.77 18.92 21.99
CA ALA A 509 -12.54 18.10 20.80
C ALA A 509 -13.66 18.24 19.76
N PHE A 510 -14.92 18.29 20.21
CA PHE A 510 -16.11 18.40 19.36
C PHE A 510 -16.78 19.80 19.42
N SER A 511 -16.03 20.84 19.79
CA SER A 511 -16.57 22.19 19.92
C SER A 511 -17.15 22.72 18.60
N ILE A 512 -18.29 23.41 18.71
CA ILE A 512 -18.97 24.08 17.60
C ILE A 512 -18.98 25.58 17.91
N GLY A 513 -18.51 26.38 16.96
CA GLY A 513 -18.48 27.84 17.06
C GLY A 513 -19.45 28.49 16.08
N TRP A 514 -19.72 29.77 16.32
CA TRP A 514 -20.51 30.62 15.43
C TRP A 514 -19.60 31.76 14.96
N ASN A 515 -19.51 31.98 13.64
CA ASN A 515 -18.82 33.13 13.05
C ASN A 515 -19.79 33.88 12.12
N GLU A 516 -19.35 35.00 11.55
CA GLU A 516 -20.16 35.83 10.64
C GLU A 516 -20.67 35.05 9.41
N PHE A 517 -20.06 33.91 9.09
CA PHE A 517 -20.42 33.00 7.99
C PHE A 517 -21.26 31.78 8.42
N GLY A 518 -21.70 31.73 9.70
CA GLY A 518 -22.58 30.70 10.23
C GLY A 518 -21.94 29.76 11.26
N VAL A 519 -22.43 28.51 11.32
CA VAL A 519 -21.92 27.48 12.22
C VAL A 519 -20.61 26.93 11.67
N HIS A 520 -19.52 27.00 12.46
CA HIS A 520 -18.23 26.42 12.09
C HIS A 520 -17.78 25.37 13.11
N TRP A 521 -17.27 24.25 12.59
CA TRP A 521 -16.74 23.14 13.39
C TRP A 521 -15.34 23.50 13.90
N ARG A 522 -15.25 23.98 15.15
CA ARG A 522 -13.99 24.50 15.72
C ARG A 522 -13.10 23.40 16.30
N GLY A 523 -13.71 22.33 16.81
CA GLY A 523 -13.00 21.22 17.43
C GLY A 523 -12.20 20.38 16.42
N SER A 524 -10.94 20.07 16.76
CA SER A 524 -10.03 19.29 15.90
C SER A 524 -10.50 17.85 15.61
N ALA A 525 -11.41 17.30 16.41
CA ALA A 525 -11.97 15.97 16.15
C ALA A 525 -12.86 15.96 14.91
N TRP A 526 -13.56 17.06 14.61
CA TRP A 526 -14.42 17.15 13.43
C TRP A 526 -13.62 17.07 12.12
N SER A 527 -12.57 17.87 11.98
CA SER A 527 -11.71 17.83 10.79
C SER A 527 -11.02 16.47 10.66
N SER A 528 -10.45 15.94 11.74
CA SER A 528 -9.78 14.63 11.73
C SER A 528 -10.72 13.48 11.35
N PHE A 529 -11.97 13.50 11.84
CA PHE A 529 -13.00 12.52 11.50
C PHE A 529 -13.36 12.57 10.01
N TRP A 530 -13.70 13.75 9.49
CA TRP A 530 -14.10 13.90 8.09
C TRP A 530 -12.97 13.58 7.13
N THR A 531 -11.75 14.10 7.36
CA THR A 531 -10.59 13.78 6.51
C THR A 531 -10.31 12.28 6.47
N THR A 532 -10.34 11.60 7.62
CA THR A 532 -10.10 10.15 7.67
C THR A 532 -11.19 9.38 6.95
N MET A 533 -12.46 9.76 7.16
CA MET A 533 -13.60 9.06 6.55
C MET A 533 -13.67 9.29 5.04
N GLU A 534 -13.42 10.50 4.55
CA GLU A 534 -13.38 10.82 3.12
C GLU A 534 -12.29 10.02 2.40
N ILE A 535 -11.06 10.03 2.91
CA ILE A 535 -9.95 9.27 2.30
C ILE A 535 -10.27 7.78 2.28
N ALA A 536 -10.82 7.23 3.38
CA ALA A 536 -11.17 5.81 3.46
C ALA A 536 -12.31 5.42 2.50
N LEU A 537 -13.40 6.20 2.46
CA LEU A 537 -14.57 5.94 1.63
C LEU A 537 -14.25 6.04 0.13
N ILE A 538 -13.32 6.91 -0.26
CA ILE A 538 -12.87 7.02 -1.65
C ILE A 538 -11.90 5.88 -1.98
N SER A 539 -10.92 5.59 -1.11
CA SER A 539 -9.85 4.63 -1.40
C SER A 539 -10.33 3.18 -1.41
N ALA A 540 -11.19 2.79 -0.48
CA ALA A 540 -11.63 1.39 -0.31
C ALA A 540 -12.27 0.78 -1.58
N PRO A 541 -13.30 1.39 -2.21
CA PRO A 541 -13.92 0.84 -3.41
C PRO A 541 -12.97 0.83 -4.61
N LEU A 542 -12.11 1.84 -4.76
CA LEU A 542 -11.13 1.91 -5.85
C LEU A 542 -10.05 0.82 -5.69
N THR A 543 -9.60 0.58 -4.46
CA THR A 543 -8.68 -0.52 -4.13
C THR A 543 -9.30 -1.87 -4.46
N ALA A 544 -10.56 -2.09 -4.07
CA ALA A 544 -11.28 -3.31 -4.37
C ALA A 544 -11.47 -3.52 -5.87
N ALA A 545 -11.82 -2.46 -6.62
CA ALA A 545 -11.99 -2.52 -8.07
C ALA A 545 -10.70 -2.94 -8.80
N ILE A 546 -9.57 -2.29 -8.48
CA ILE A 546 -8.27 -2.60 -9.10
C ILE A 546 -7.77 -3.98 -8.66
N GLY A 547 -7.98 -4.34 -7.38
CA GLY A 547 -7.62 -5.65 -6.83
C GLY A 547 -8.39 -6.79 -7.49
N LEU A 548 -9.72 -6.67 -7.62
CA LEU A 548 -10.57 -7.66 -8.28
C LEU A 548 -10.29 -7.78 -9.77
N LEU A 549 -10.05 -6.66 -10.47
CA LEU A 549 -9.64 -6.68 -11.87
C LEU A 549 -8.32 -7.44 -12.05
N THR A 550 -7.34 -7.16 -11.19
CA THR A 550 -6.03 -7.84 -11.23
C THR A 550 -6.16 -9.31 -10.88
N ALA A 551 -6.98 -9.68 -9.89
CA ALA A 551 -7.28 -11.07 -9.56
C ALA A 551 -7.93 -11.81 -10.73
N TYR A 552 -8.88 -11.17 -11.43
CA TYR A 552 -9.50 -11.71 -12.64
C TYR A 552 -8.45 -12.00 -13.73
N LEU A 553 -7.55 -11.05 -13.99
CA LEU A 553 -6.46 -11.24 -14.96
C LEU A 553 -5.52 -12.40 -14.55
N LEU A 554 -5.20 -12.52 -13.26
CA LEU A 554 -4.31 -13.57 -12.75
C LEU A 554 -4.95 -14.96 -12.72
N VAL A 555 -6.26 -15.09 -12.48
CA VAL A 555 -6.93 -16.40 -12.35
C VAL A 555 -7.51 -16.88 -13.68
N ARG A 556 -8.14 -15.96 -14.42
CA ARG A 556 -8.95 -16.28 -15.61
C ARG A 556 -8.21 -16.14 -16.92
N GLN A 557 -7.19 -15.29 -16.98
CA GLN A 557 -6.50 -15.00 -18.23
C GLN A 557 -5.11 -15.66 -18.29
N ASN A 558 -4.67 -15.99 -19.49
CA ASN A 558 -3.32 -16.48 -19.76
C ASN A 558 -2.65 -15.56 -20.78
N PHE A 559 -1.52 -14.99 -20.41
CA PHE A 559 -0.81 -14.01 -21.23
C PHE A 559 0.71 -14.06 -20.97
N ALA A 560 1.49 -13.55 -21.92
CA ALA A 560 2.94 -13.52 -21.81
C ALA A 560 3.37 -12.58 -20.67
N GLY A 561 4.28 -13.04 -19.80
CA GLY A 561 4.76 -12.25 -18.66
C GLY A 561 3.82 -12.23 -17.44
N LYS A 562 2.84 -13.13 -17.38
CA LYS A 562 1.90 -13.27 -16.26
C LYS A 562 2.60 -13.39 -14.90
N ASP A 563 3.66 -14.18 -14.79
CA ASP A 563 4.42 -14.34 -13.54
C ASP A 563 5.10 -13.04 -13.11
N THR A 564 5.63 -12.27 -14.07
CA THR A 564 6.21 -10.94 -13.80
C THR A 564 5.13 -9.95 -13.38
N PHE A 565 3.96 -10.00 -14.01
CA PHE A 565 2.81 -9.17 -13.65
C PHE A 565 2.30 -9.50 -12.23
N GLU A 566 2.19 -10.78 -11.88
CA GLU A 566 1.85 -11.22 -10.53
C GLU A 566 2.90 -10.73 -9.51
N PHE A 567 4.18 -10.94 -9.81
CA PHE A 567 5.26 -10.48 -8.93
C PHE A 567 5.23 -8.97 -8.73
N ALA A 568 5.08 -8.20 -9.81
CA ALA A 568 5.06 -6.74 -9.80
C ALA A 568 3.87 -6.18 -8.99
N THR A 569 2.69 -6.76 -9.15
CA THR A 569 1.48 -6.35 -8.43
C THR A 569 1.52 -6.74 -6.95
N MET A 570 2.20 -7.82 -6.60
CA MET A 570 2.39 -8.26 -5.21
C MET A 570 3.57 -7.58 -4.51
N LEU A 571 4.51 -6.96 -5.25
CA LEU A 571 5.70 -6.34 -4.68
C LEU A 571 5.36 -5.19 -3.71
N SER A 572 4.28 -4.44 -3.96
CA SER A 572 3.85 -3.34 -3.08
C SER A 572 3.51 -3.80 -1.65
N PHE A 573 3.17 -5.09 -1.48
CA PHE A 573 2.96 -5.67 -0.16
C PHE A 573 4.24 -5.80 0.67
N ALA A 574 5.37 -5.99 0.00
CA ALA A 574 6.67 -6.13 0.65
C ALA A 574 7.33 -4.76 0.95
N ILE A 575 6.79 -3.69 0.37
CA ILE A 575 7.31 -2.33 0.50
C ILE A 575 6.63 -1.66 1.71
N PRO A 576 7.40 -1.26 2.72
CA PRO A 576 6.84 -0.67 3.94
C PRO A 576 6.18 0.68 3.68
N GLY A 577 5.12 0.98 4.46
CA GLY A 577 4.32 2.19 4.26
C GLY A 577 5.11 3.50 4.39
N THR A 578 6.13 3.53 5.24
CA THR A 578 7.06 4.67 5.38
C THR A 578 7.86 4.90 4.11
N VAL A 579 8.39 3.82 3.51
CA VAL A 579 9.11 3.86 2.22
C VAL A 579 8.19 4.36 1.11
N ILE A 580 6.95 3.86 1.04
CA ILE A 580 5.95 4.34 0.07
C ILE A 580 5.71 5.85 0.28
N GLY A 581 5.46 6.29 1.51
CA GLY A 581 5.21 7.70 1.83
C GLY A 581 6.35 8.62 1.37
N VAL A 582 7.60 8.26 1.68
CA VAL A 582 8.80 8.99 1.22
C VAL A 582 8.91 9.01 -0.29
N SER A 583 8.74 7.85 -0.92
CA SER A 583 8.84 7.73 -2.37
C SER A 583 7.81 8.61 -3.07
N TYR A 584 6.58 8.70 -2.54
CA TYR A 584 5.52 9.54 -3.09
C TYR A 584 5.82 11.04 -2.92
N VAL A 585 6.32 11.46 -1.75
CA VAL A 585 6.71 12.86 -1.54
C VAL A 585 7.85 13.23 -2.48
N ILE A 586 8.85 12.38 -2.66
CA ILE A 586 9.96 12.67 -3.58
C ILE A 586 9.46 12.70 -5.04
N ALA A 587 8.56 11.78 -5.39
CA ALA A 587 8.12 11.59 -6.77
C ALA A 587 7.10 12.61 -7.27
N PHE A 588 6.20 13.03 -6.37
CA PHE A 588 5.03 13.83 -6.73
C PHE A 588 5.04 15.23 -6.11
N ASN A 589 6.19 15.71 -5.66
CA ASN A 589 6.38 17.09 -5.17
C ASN A 589 6.86 18.06 -6.25
N VAL A 590 7.28 17.55 -7.41
CA VAL A 590 7.76 18.35 -8.54
C VAL A 590 7.10 17.86 -9.84
N PRO A 591 7.06 18.67 -10.91
CA PRO A 591 6.50 18.27 -12.20
C PRO A 591 7.27 17.06 -12.76
N PRO A 592 6.65 16.25 -13.64
CA PRO A 592 5.39 16.47 -14.34
C PRO A 592 4.12 16.10 -13.58
N ILE A 593 4.20 15.36 -12.47
CA ILE A 593 3.00 14.90 -11.75
C ILE A 593 3.08 15.46 -10.33
N GLU A 594 2.46 16.62 -10.11
CA GLU A 594 2.44 17.27 -8.82
C GLU A 594 1.16 16.91 -8.06
N LEU A 595 1.30 16.08 -7.02
CA LEU A 595 0.18 15.67 -6.17
C LEU A 595 0.38 16.11 -4.71
N THR A 596 1.57 16.60 -4.37
CA THR A 596 1.89 17.04 -3.01
C THR A 596 1.06 18.25 -2.62
N GLY A 597 0.58 18.28 -1.38
CA GLY A 597 -0.38 19.30 -0.90
C GLY A 597 -1.84 18.95 -1.16
N THR A 598 -2.15 17.89 -1.91
CA THR A 598 -3.52 17.44 -2.18
C THR A 598 -3.90 16.18 -1.40
N GLY A 599 -5.19 15.93 -1.17
CA GLY A 599 -5.67 14.65 -0.60
C GLY A 599 -5.56 13.45 -1.56
N ILE A 600 -5.39 13.71 -2.87
CA ILE A 600 -5.32 12.68 -3.92
C ILE A 600 -4.08 11.79 -3.72
N ILE A 601 -2.94 12.38 -3.31
CA ILE A 601 -1.71 11.62 -3.03
C ILE A 601 -1.93 10.55 -1.95
N LEU A 602 -2.75 10.84 -0.94
CA LEU A 602 -3.10 9.90 0.13
C LEU A 602 -4.01 8.80 -0.39
N VAL A 603 -5.04 9.16 -1.16
CA VAL A 603 -5.96 8.19 -1.78
C VAL A 603 -5.20 7.19 -2.66
N LEU A 604 -4.32 7.69 -3.53
CA LEU A 604 -3.49 6.84 -4.40
C LEU A 604 -2.53 5.97 -3.58
N SER A 605 -1.91 6.52 -2.54
CA SER A 605 -1.05 5.75 -1.63
C SER A 605 -1.82 4.59 -0.98
N PHE A 606 -3.04 4.83 -0.47
CA PHE A 606 -3.89 3.78 0.09
C PHE A 606 -4.28 2.72 -0.94
N ILE A 607 -4.61 3.13 -2.17
CA ILE A 607 -4.97 2.21 -3.25
C ILE A 607 -3.84 1.24 -3.56
N PHE A 608 -2.65 1.74 -3.89
CA PHE A 608 -1.56 0.88 -4.38
C PHE A 608 -0.85 0.12 -3.26
N ARG A 609 -0.82 0.68 -2.05
CA ARG A 609 -0.34 -0.04 -0.86
C ARG A 609 -1.24 -1.23 -0.50
N ASN A 610 -2.55 -1.06 -0.57
CA ASN A 610 -3.51 -2.10 -0.16
C ASN A 610 -4.04 -2.95 -1.32
N MET A 611 -3.70 -2.63 -2.57
CA MET A 611 -4.07 -3.39 -3.77
C MET A 611 -3.82 -4.91 -3.63
N PRO A 612 -2.66 -5.40 -3.12
CA PRO A 612 -2.40 -6.84 -2.99
C PRO A 612 -3.42 -7.57 -2.11
N VAL A 613 -3.98 -6.89 -1.10
CA VAL A 613 -5.03 -7.44 -0.25
C VAL A 613 -6.29 -7.72 -1.07
N GLY A 614 -6.69 -6.77 -1.92
CA GLY A 614 -7.81 -6.93 -2.86
C GLY A 614 -7.56 -8.05 -3.88
N VAL A 615 -6.33 -8.15 -4.41
CA VAL A 615 -5.94 -9.24 -5.32
C VAL A 615 -6.11 -10.60 -4.64
N ARG A 616 -5.50 -10.79 -3.46
CA ARG A 616 -5.55 -12.07 -2.74
C ARG A 616 -6.96 -12.44 -2.30
N ALA A 617 -7.76 -11.45 -1.89
CA ALA A 617 -9.17 -11.65 -1.55
C ALA A 617 -9.99 -12.10 -2.77
N GLY A 618 -9.65 -11.64 -3.98
CA GLY A 618 -10.31 -12.06 -5.23
C GLY A 618 -9.85 -13.42 -5.76
N VAL A 619 -8.56 -13.78 -5.63
CA VAL A 619 -8.01 -15.02 -6.21
C VAL A 619 -8.71 -16.27 -5.67
N ALA A 620 -8.89 -16.39 -4.36
CA ALA A 620 -9.47 -17.57 -3.74
C ALA A 620 -10.90 -17.89 -4.22
N PRO A 621 -11.89 -16.98 -4.14
CA PRO A 621 -13.25 -17.25 -4.64
C PRO A 621 -13.29 -17.44 -6.15
N MET A 622 -12.53 -16.64 -6.92
CA MET A 622 -12.51 -16.78 -8.38
C MET A 622 -11.91 -18.12 -8.83
N SER A 623 -10.97 -18.70 -8.07
CA SER A 623 -10.40 -20.01 -8.38
C SER A 623 -11.37 -21.18 -8.15
N GLN A 624 -12.45 -20.96 -7.39
CA GLN A 624 -13.47 -21.97 -7.08
C GLN A 624 -14.58 -22.04 -8.13
N ILE A 625 -14.77 -21.00 -8.92
CA ILE A 625 -15.77 -20.97 -10.00
C ILE A 625 -15.19 -21.69 -11.23
N ASP A 626 -15.93 -22.63 -11.82
CA ASP A 626 -15.45 -23.41 -12.97
C ASP A 626 -15.22 -22.54 -14.22
N ARG A 627 -14.20 -22.85 -15.03
CA ARG A 627 -13.86 -22.10 -16.26
C ARG A 627 -14.87 -22.31 -17.39
N SER A 628 -15.61 -23.42 -17.38
CA SER A 628 -16.65 -23.71 -18.38
C SER A 628 -17.76 -22.65 -18.42
N LEU A 629 -17.99 -21.92 -17.32
CA LEU A 629 -18.95 -20.81 -17.28
C LEU A 629 -18.49 -19.61 -18.13
N ASP A 630 -17.18 -19.33 -18.13
CA ASP A 630 -16.58 -18.27 -18.94
C ASP A 630 -16.68 -18.65 -20.42
N GLU A 631 -16.31 -19.89 -20.75
CA GLU A 631 -16.38 -20.45 -22.11
C GLU A 631 -17.81 -20.48 -22.65
N SER A 632 -18.78 -20.86 -21.80
CA SER A 632 -20.21 -20.85 -22.15
C SER A 632 -20.70 -19.44 -22.44
N SER A 633 -20.32 -18.47 -21.60
CA SER A 633 -20.67 -17.06 -21.79
C SER A 633 -20.14 -16.51 -23.11
N LEU A 634 -18.86 -16.74 -23.41
CA LEU A 634 -18.21 -16.32 -24.65
C LEU A 634 -18.82 -17.01 -25.88
N THR A 635 -19.16 -18.30 -25.77
CA THR A 635 -19.81 -19.06 -26.87
C THR A 635 -21.21 -18.54 -27.18
N LEU A 636 -21.94 -18.04 -26.18
CA LEU A 636 -23.24 -17.40 -26.35
C LEU A 636 -23.15 -15.96 -26.91
N GLY A 637 -21.95 -15.50 -27.25
CA GLY A 637 -21.71 -14.18 -27.87
C GLY A 637 -21.51 -13.04 -26.88
N ALA A 638 -21.34 -13.32 -25.58
CA ALA A 638 -20.92 -12.31 -24.63
C ALA A 638 -19.45 -11.92 -24.87
N ASN A 639 -19.10 -10.68 -24.55
CA ASN A 639 -17.70 -10.24 -24.51
C ASN A 639 -17.10 -10.42 -23.10
N SER A 640 -15.78 -10.38 -22.97
CA SER A 640 -15.11 -10.61 -21.68
C SER A 640 -15.50 -9.60 -20.59
N TRP A 641 -15.88 -8.37 -20.95
CA TRP A 641 -16.44 -7.42 -19.99
C TRP A 641 -17.80 -7.88 -19.44
N GLN A 642 -18.69 -8.38 -20.29
CA GLN A 642 -19.98 -8.93 -19.89
C GLN A 642 -19.81 -10.20 -19.07
N THR A 643 -18.90 -11.10 -19.47
CA THR A 643 -18.57 -12.31 -18.71
C THR A 643 -18.03 -11.94 -17.32
N PHE A 644 -17.07 -11.02 -17.24
CA PHE A 644 -16.55 -10.53 -15.97
C PHE A 644 -17.65 -9.97 -15.07
N ARG A 645 -18.51 -9.08 -15.59
CA ARG A 645 -19.54 -8.41 -14.79
C ARG A 645 -20.73 -9.28 -14.40
N LYS A 646 -21.13 -10.25 -15.24
CA LYS A 646 -22.37 -11.03 -15.04
C LYS A 646 -22.15 -12.45 -14.54
N VAL A 647 -20.93 -12.98 -14.66
CA VAL A 647 -20.60 -14.37 -14.31
C VAL A 647 -19.57 -14.42 -13.18
N VAL A 648 -18.56 -13.55 -13.22
CA VAL A 648 -17.43 -13.60 -12.27
C VAL A 648 -17.67 -12.73 -11.03
N LEU A 649 -18.11 -11.48 -11.21
CA LEU A 649 -18.58 -10.59 -10.14
C LEU A 649 -19.99 -10.99 -9.70
#